data_AF-A0A2M8DHV2-F1
#
_entry.id   AF-A0A2M8DHV2-F1
#
_cell.length_a   1.000
_cell.length_b   1.000
_cell.length_c   1.000
_cell.angle_alpha   90.00
_cell.angle_beta   90.00
_cell.angle_gamma   90.00
#
_symmetry.space_group_name_H-M   'P 1'
#
loop_
_entity.id
_entity.type
_entity.pdbx_description
1 polymer ?
#
loop_
_entity_poly.entity_id
_entity_poly.type
_entity_poly.pdbx_seq_one_letter_code
_entity_poly.pdbx_strand_id
1 'polypeptide(L)'
;VLPPYNSILAQVVKTEKSAPHVSGVGRPSMLGADPADHTVVLDPETGAKYRLLYWHEDQRSRAEAMANVAAADGSCPGCSPTTVNNDPNGHVLNTQSEGSKLLYWSAYYDVANGTSPADSTNPADVIASGDNFANQIFSHLYIYADAEGTIPGHTTADSQQLNFGIDIPIPVDAGPAGHPVSSKFNSNGSLATPAYLTYTGKTGTVVYTDSPVTPFDDFAGSRTDVVQIDNVPIVLTNPGIWEALGLPLTPFADGVNLTDPTFSESALRPYARMTAEVVDLNNNPVLDSTGNPQVSFGTAPIDIPNCERCHSNARANDRPDLGGAHAVNTAIGMQDIPTLVASEYDYWRNTMGLSDWYARIKASAISILGNHDYKHGTGFLNNYDPTSTVQTSYLSRLGRQAVICHNCHADNVIAVLESKKLHEINPADRGSRWTTLYGNVDDLNNPFANYLVPALTEAMHGQHLAHSPMTDGQGRSGACQGCHPAHRSDGSMANYPITTDGLNAFGPEGGNPTGDNRDAAGGCFVGRDVHSNSARYGEIPAGDIHLNAVGQWLQTNVANGAGSDKGIWCTNCHTQLQRDLYKADHLTSAINPAPATTVRDAASLTDLATQLNAAGIAPAAATGATTWTSTLIAEMLDPGSHRAHDFTTLPWLAGRTTGNIAAVSVSATLANPANPDIDGEYNVSIIGLDPNVVPATDLFGNPAPADTMLVPQDAATDGRDYWLSVGAPKCADCHTSPFVEGLGGVPTAYAVQLGLATAADEKETDTGAFPINQPAKYSNNRYTKGHQGITCQGCHESIHGLYPVTPPGYVAARAIDETSWEQAAMLNNDSTHGPVKCASCHETNTNGTVKGTDRIRYNGVSITANLPTAVAWAHTYTAGSSKLDSTCLRCHSDKRSEVDCAELSTHMSRGRIELRHAQAVDAELGLGCGF
;
A
#
# COMPACT_ATOMS: atom_id res chain seq x y z
N VAL A 1 -15.89 3.86 15.24
CA VAL A 1 -14.96 4.26 14.17
C VAL A 1 -14.26 2.99 13.71
N LEU A 2 -14.29 2.68 12.41
CA LEU A 2 -13.56 1.54 11.84
C LEU A 2 -12.07 1.81 11.96
N PRO A 3 -11.24 0.76 12.12
CA PRO A 3 -9.91 0.92 12.68
C PRO A 3 -9.02 1.74 11.74
N PRO A 4 -8.25 2.70 12.28
CA PRO A 4 -7.26 3.39 11.49
C PRO A 4 -6.18 2.46 10.91
N TYR A 5 -5.81 2.65 9.64
CA TYR A 5 -4.74 1.89 8.96
C TYR A 5 -3.81 2.81 8.15
N ASN A 6 -2.59 2.36 7.78
CA ASN A 6 -1.64 3.01 6.84
C ASN A 6 -1.66 4.56 6.77
N SER A 7 -0.91 5.28 7.61
CA SER A 7 -1.00 6.76 7.73
C SER A 7 -2.41 7.24 8.15
N ILE A 8 -2.97 6.57 9.16
CA ILE A 8 -4.27 6.84 9.80
C ILE A 8 -5.40 7.14 8.80
N LEU A 9 -5.90 6.08 8.17
CA LEU A 9 -7.09 6.08 7.33
C LEU A 9 -8.23 5.39 8.08
N ALA A 10 -9.35 6.08 8.27
CA ALA A 10 -10.48 5.59 9.05
C ALA A 10 -11.82 5.82 8.32
N GLN A 11 -12.82 5.06 8.74
CA GLN A 11 -14.21 5.22 8.32
C GLN A 11 -15.10 5.34 9.55
N VAL A 12 -16.05 6.28 9.52
CA VAL A 12 -16.97 6.48 10.64
C VAL A 12 -18.32 5.89 10.29
N VAL A 13 -18.78 4.93 11.10
CA VAL A 13 -20.09 4.30 10.97
C VAL A 13 -20.93 4.67 12.19
N LYS A 14 -22.11 5.23 11.95
CA LYS A 14 -23.18 5.34 12.93
C LYS A 14 -23.86 3.98 13.04
N THR A 15 -23.99 3.43 14.24
CA THR A 15 -24.59 2.10 14.48
C THR A 15 -26.12 2.18 14.69
N GLU A 16 -26.81 1.05 14.51
CA GLU A 16 -28.26 0.92 14.78
C GLU A 16 -28.53 1.10 16.29
N LYS A 17 -29.41 2.04 16.66
CA LYS A 17 -29.84 2.26 18.06
C LYS A 17 -31.07 1.43 18.42
N SER A 18 -31.03 0.80 19.59
CA SER A 18 -32.20 0.29 20.31
C SER A 18 -32.86 1.44 21.09
N ALA A 19 -33.83 2.15 20.49
CA ALA A 19 -34.72 3.05 21.23
C ALA A 19 -36.16 2.99 20.68
N PRO A 20 -37.18 3.16 21.54
CA PRO A 20 -38.52 2.62 21.29
C PRO A 20 -39.35 3.53 20.37
N HIS A 21 -39.88 2.94 19.30
CA HIS A 21 -41.18 3.29 18.72
C HIS A 21 -41.43 4.77 18.34
N VAL A 22 -40.43 5.47 17.81
CA VAL A 22 -40.70 6.56 16.86
C VAL A 22 -40.42 5.98 15.48
N SER A 23 -41.41 6.03 14.59
CA SER A 23 -41.44 5.38 13.29
C SER A 23 -40.16 5.62 12.46
N GLY A 24 -39.26 4.64 12.46
CA GLY A 24 -38.03 4.64 11.66
C GLY A 24 -36.95 3.85 12.37
N VAL A 25 -36.64 2.65 11.90
CA VAL A 25 -35.46 1.90 12.37
C VAL A 25 -34.24 2.69 11.92
N GLY A 26 -33.50 3.32 12.83
CA GLY A 26 -32.26 4.04 12.50
C GLY A 26 -31.24 3.04 11.96
N ARG A 27 -31.00 3.06 10.65
CA ARG A 27 -30.09 2.10 10.00
C ARG A 27 -28.65 2.55 10.22
N PRO A 28 -27.68 1.62 10.20
CA PRO A 28 -26.30 2.01 10.18
C PRO A 28 -25.99 2.83 8.93
N SER A 29 -25.20 3.88 9.10
CA SER A 29 -24.84 4.78 8.01
C SER A 29 -23.39 5.24 8.14
N MET A 30 -22.72 5.38 7.01
CA MET A 30 -21.42 6.03 6.92
C MET A 30 -21.59 7.52 7.18
N LEU A 31 -20.72 8.09 8.03
CA LEU A 31 -20.71 9.52 8.34
C LEU A 31 -19.60 10.23 7.56
N GLY A 32 -20.00 11.30 6.87
CA GLY A 32 -19.13 12.22 6.14
C GLY A 32 -18.90 13.52 6.92
N ALA A 33 -18.23 14.47 6.26
CA ALA A 33 -17.90 15.75 6.85
C ALA A 33 -19.00 16.82 6.72
N ASP A 34 -18.88 17.85 7.54
CA ASP A 34 -19.52 19.14 7.33
C ASP A 34 -19.00 19.77 6.02
N PRO A 35 -19.88 20.20 5.09
CA PRO A 35 -19.46 20.83 3.84
C PRO A 35 -18.61 22.10 4.00
N ALA A 36 -18.62 22.73 5.18
CA ALA A 36 -17.84 23.94 5.46
C ALA A 36 -16.51 23.67 6.18
N ASP A 37 -16.32 22.47 6.75
CA ASP A 37 -15.11 22.10 7.49
C ASP A 37 -14.89 20.58 7.37
N HIS A 38 -13.95 20.18 6.51
CA HIS A 38 -13.64 18.77 6.25
C HIS A 38 -13.00 18.05 7.45
N THR A 39 -12.71 18.75 8.55
CA THR A 39 -12.26 18.13 9.81
C THR A 39 -13.42 17.76 10.75
N VAL A 40 -14.66 18.17 10.43
CA VAL A 40 -15.83 18.00 11.29
C VAL A 40 -16.72 16.89 10.76
N VAL A 41 -16.91 15.83 11.54
CA VAL A 41 -17.89 14.77 11.28
C VAL A 41 -19.29 15.33 11.53
N LEU A 42 -20.21 15.16 10.58
CA LEU A 42 -21.60 15.58 10.70
C LEU A 42 -22.54 14.37 10.71
N ASP A 43 -23.38 14.26 11.73
CA ASP A 43 -24.54 13.36 11.71
C ASP A 43 -25.72 14.08 11.03
N PRO A 44 -26.09 13.71 9.79
CA PRO A 44 -27.13 14.42 9.06
C PRO A 44 -28.53 14.26 9.68
N GLU A 45 -28.75 13.21 10.48
CA GLU A 45 -30.06 12.96 11.10
C GLU A 45 -30.28 13.82 12.34
N THR A 46 -29.22 14.07 13.11
CA THR A 46 -29.31 14.80 14.39
C THR A 46 -28.74 16.21 14.31
N GLY A 47 -27.96 16.53 13.28
CA GLY A 47 -27.17 17.75 13.17
C GLY A 47 -25.99 17.80 14.14
N ALA A 48 -25.68 16.70 14.83
CA ALA A 48 -24.57 16.65 15.77
C ALA A 48 -23.23 16.71 15.02
N LYS A 49 -22.27 17.44 15.61
CA LYS A 49 -20.95 17.70 15.04
C LYS A 49 -19.86 17.22 15.98
N TYR A 50 -18.88 16.52 15.41
CA TYR A 50 -17.75 15.94 16.13
C TYR A 50 -16.46 16.16 15.36
N ARG A 51 -15.33 15.83 15.96
CA ARG A 51 -14.03 15.71 15.28
C ARG A 51 -13.38 14.38 15.62
N LEU A 52 -12.46 13.94 14.78
CA LEU A 52 -11.65 12.74 15.00
C LEU A 52 -10.24 13.18 15.41
N LEU A 53 -10.01 13.27 16.71
CA LEU A 53 -8.68 13.53 17.28
C LEU A 53 -7.81 12.28 17.06
N TYR A 54 -6.56 12.43 16.63
CA TYR A 54 -5.68 11.27 16.41
C TYR A 54 -4.29 11.41 17.01
N TRP A 55 -3.69 10.27 17.34
CA TRP A 55 -2.30 10.16 17.80
C TRP A 55 -1.71 8.77 17.55
N HIS A 56 -0.41 8.65 17.77
CA HIS A 56 0.31 7.39 17.64
C HIS A 56 0.89 6.95 18.98
N GLU A 57 0.93 5.65 19.21
CA GLU A 57 1.51 5.07 20.43
C GLU A 57 2.63 4.07 20.11
N ASP A 58 3.67 4.07 20.94
CA ASP A 58 4.65 2.99 21.04
C ASP A 58 4.02 1.78 21.75
N GLN A 59 3.91 0.66 21.04
CA GLN A 59 3.27 -0.54 21.53
C GLN A 59 3.96 -1.14 22.77
N ARG A 60 5.29 -1.05 22.85
CA ARG A 60 6.03 -1.66 23.97
C ARG A 60 5.86 -0.86 25.25
N SER A 61 6.11 0.44 25.21
CA SER A 61 5.93 1.32 26.38
C SER A 61 4.50 1.23 26.91
N ARG A 62 3.53 1.09 26.01
CA ARG A 62 2.13 0.83 26.34
C ARG A 62 1.91 -0.50 27.05
N ALA A 63 2.43 -1.61 26.51
CA ALA A 63 2.31 -2.94 27.13
C ALA A 63 2.97 -2.98 28.52
N GLU A 64 4.15 -2.36 28.67
CA GLU A 64 4.85 -2.22 29.95
C GLU A 64 4.06 -1.36 30.94
N ALA A 65 3.43 -0.28 30.48
CA ALA A 65 2.55 0.55 31.29
C ALA A 65 1.29 -0.21 31.73
N MET A 66 0.68 -0.99 30.83
CA MET A 66 -0.54 -1.75 31.09
C MET A 66 -0.32 -2.99 31.97
N ALA A 67 0.87 -3.58 31.98
CA ALA A 67 1.22 -4.66 32.90
C ALA A 67 1.08 -4.25 34.39
N ASN A 68 1.07 -2.95 34.68
CA ASN A 68 0.90 -2.39 36.03
C ASN A 68 -0.54 -1.94 36.33
N VAL A 69 -1.46 -2.03 35.37
CA VAL A 69 -2.89 -1.72 35.55
C VAL A 69 -3.61 -3.02 35.84
N ALA A 70 -4.16 -3.18 37.04
CA ALA A 70 -4.99 -4.34 37.35
C ALA A 70 -6.20 -4.35 36.40
N ALA A 71 -6.41 -5.47 35.68
CA ALA A 71 -7.60 -5.69 34.88
C ALA A 71 -8.82 -5.73 35.82
N ALA A 72 -9.41 -4.56 36.04
CA ALA A 72 -10.74 -4.48 36.60
C ALA A 72 -11.72 -4.95 35.50
N ASP A 73 -12.71 -5.73 35.90
CA ASP A 73 -14.01 -5.93 35.22
C ASP A 73 -14.12 -6.54 33.80
N GLY A 74 -13.04 -6.97 33.15
CA GLY A 74 -13.15 -7.59 31.82
C GLY A 74 -13.33 -6.58 30.68
N SER A 75 -13.08 -5.30 30.97
CA SER A 75 -12.75 -4.30 29.96
C SER A 75 -11.46 -4.67 29.22
N CYS A 76 -11.41 -4.37 27.92
CA CYS A 76 -10.20 -4.45 27.10
C CYS A 76 -9.10 -3.60 27.76
N PRO A 77 -8.03 -4.22 28.33
CA PRO A 77 -6.97 -3.48 29.02
C PRO A 77 -6.32 -2.43 28.11
N GLY A 78 -6.37 -2.69 26.80
CA GLY A 78 -5.84 -1.85 25.75
C GLY A 78 -6.78 -0.78 25.23
N CYS A 79 -7.91 -0.48 25.85
CA CYS A 79 -8.88 0.47 25.27
C CYS A 79 -8.98 1.80 26.03
N SER A 80 -8.24 1.96 27.14
CA SER A 80 -8.19 3.22 27.88
C SER A 80 -7.27 4.24 27.20
N PRO A 81 -7.65 5.53 27.10
CA PRO A 81 -6.75 6.59 26.66
C PRO A 81 -5.48 6.58 27.50
N THR A 82 -4.34 6.93 26.91
CA THR A 82 -3.13 7.20 27.67
C THR A 82 -3.38 8.37 28.63
N THR A 83 -3.16 8.14 29.92
CA THR A 83 -3.30 9.12 31.01
C THR A 83 -1.94 9.33 31.71
N VAL A 84 -1.83 10.37 32.52
CA VAL A 84 -0.60 10.66 33.33
C VAL A 84 -0.16 9.49 34.21
N ASN A 85 -1.10 8.64 34.62
CA ASN A 85 -0.82 7.52 35.51
C ASN A 85 -0.20 6.31 34.79
N ASN A 86 -0.38 6.20 33.45
CA ASN A 86 0.20 5.15 32.61
C ASN A 86 1.12 5.69 31.48
N ASP A 87 1.32 7.01 31.39
CA ASP A 87 2.43 7.64 30.66
C ASP A 87 3.12 8.75 31.47
N PRO A 88 3.72 8.42 32.64
CA PRO A 88 4.34 9.43 33.50
C PRO A 88 5.62 10.06 32.90
N ASN A 89 6.11 9.55 31.77
CA ASN A 89 7.39 9.96 31.16
C ASN A 89 7.27 10.46 29.70
N GLY A 90 6.07 10.46 29.09
CA GLY A 90 5.88 10.86 27.69
C GLY A 90 6.49 9.86 26.69
N HIS A 91 6.56 8.59 27.05
CA HIS A 91 7.18 7.53 26.24
C HIS A 91 6.16 6.68 25.48
N VAL A 92 4.89 6.71 25.90
CA VAL A 92 3.85 5.94 25.23
C VAL A 92 3.42 6.59 23.93
N LEU A 93 3.46 7.92 23.84
CA LEU A 93 3.13 8.65 22.62
C LEU A 93 4.30 8.68 21.63
N ASN A 94 3.96 8.60 20.34
CA ASN A 94 4.85 8.77 19.21
C ASN A 94 4.47 10.05 18.46
N THR A 95 5.01 11.18 18.92
CA THR A 95 4.67 12.53 18.46
C THR A 95 5.67 13.11 17.47
N GLN A 96 6.80 12.43 17.29
CA GLN A 96 7.92 12.86 16.46
C GLN A 96 8.10 11.94 15.25
N SER A 97 8.34 12.54 14.09
CA SER A 97 8.55 11.82 12.84
C SER A 97 10.00 11.41 12.61
N GLU A 98 10.28 10.85 11.43
CA GLU A 98 11.64 10.68 10.91
C GLU A 98 12.47 11.96 10.95
N GLY A 99 11.84 13.10 10.66
CA GLY A 99 12.35 14.47 10.87
C GLY A 99 13.16 14.62 12.13
N SER A 100 12.46 14.38 13.23
CA SER A 100 12.98 14.62 14.57
C SER A 100 13.83 13.45 15.09
N LYS A 101 13.55 12.22 14.66
CA LYS A 101 14.18 10.99 15.20
C LYS A 101 15.42 10.55 14.46
N LEU A 102 15.37 10.54 13.14
CA LEU A 102 16.43 10.00 12.29
C LEU A 102 17.32 11.11 11.71
N LEU A 103 17.01 12.39 11.95
CA LEU A 103 17.74 13.60 11.52
C LEU A 103 17.98 13.72 10.00
N TYR A 104 17.76 12.65 9.23
CA TYR A 104 18.01 12.54 7.79
C TYR A 104 16.96 13.27 6.96
N TRP A 105 15.71 13.21 7.39
CA TRP A 105 14.60 13.94 6.78
C TRP A 105 14.81 15.46 6.84
N SER A 106 15.63 15.94 7.78
CA SER A 106 16.09 17.34 7.89
C SER A 106 17.58 17.51 7.58
N ALA A 107 18.22 16.54 6.93
CA ALA A 107 19.60 16.68 6.46
C ALA A 107 19.63 17.52 5.17
N TYR A 108 20.67 18.36 5.03
CA TYR A 108 20.91 19.10 3.79
C TYR A 108 20.96 18.15 2.60
N TYR A 109 20.21 18.48 1.57
CA TYR A 109 20.34 17.82 0.29
C TYR A 109 21.53 18.44 -0.47
N ASP A 110 21.51 19.72 -0.81
CA ASP A 110 22.56 20.36 -1.60
C ASP A 110 23.65 21.07 -0.75
N VAL A 111 24.63 20.28 -0.33
CA VAL A 111 25.84 20.76 0.36
C VAL A 111 26.89 21.38 -0.58
N ALA A 112 26.67 21.41 -1.91
CA ALA A 112 27.72 21.70 -2.90
C ALA A 112 27.50 22.98 -3.73
N ASN A 113 26.26 23.47 -3.90
CA ASN A 113 25.98 24.65 -4.74
C ASN A 113 26.13 26.02 -4.04
N GLY A 114 26.63 26.07 -2.81
CA GLY A 114 27.02 27.33 -2.15
C GLY A 114 25.87 28.30 -1.83
N THR A 115 24.61 27.87 -1.94
CA THR A 115 23.41 28.62 -1.52
C THR A 115 23.09 28.45 -0.04
N SER A 116 23.64 27.41 0.60
CA SER A 116 23.69 27.26 2.06
C SER A 116 25.12 27.55 2.54
N PRO A 117 25.34 28.08 3.76
CA PRO A 117 26.68 28.10 4.31
C PRO A 117 27.14 26.64 4.34
N ALA A 118 28.15 26.30 3.55
CA ALA A 118 28.72 24.95 3.47
C ALA A 118 29.22 24.40 4.83
N ASP A 119 29.11 25.20 5.90
CA ASP A 119 29.50 24.92 7.27
C ASP A 119 28.33 25.03 8.29
N SER A 120 27.07 25.20 7.84
CA SER A 120 25.96 25.24 8.79
C SER A 120 25.75 23.86 9.41
N THR A 121 26.25 23.72 10.62
CA THR A 121 25.93 22.62 11.52
C THR A 121 24.80 23.06 12.44
N ASN A 122 23.73 23.67 11.91
CA ASN A 122 22.48 23.92 12.64
C ASN A 122 21.24 23.41 11.85
N PRO A 123 20.40 22.51 12.39
CA PRO A 123 19.26 21.95 11.64
C PRO A 123 18.18 23.01 11.35
N ALA A 124 18.11 24.07 12.16
CA ALA A 124 17.17 25.16 11.95
C ALA A 124 17.46 25.95 10.65
N ASP A 125 18.72 26.05 10.25
CA ASP A 125 19.13 26.75 9.03
C ASP A 125 18.84 25.91 7.78
N VAL A 126 18.84 24.57 7.89
CA VAL A 126 18.42 23.62 6.84
C VAL A 126 16.91 23.74 6.59
N ILE A 127 16.14 23.78 7.68
CA ILE A 127 14.69 23.87 7.63
C ILE A 127 14.29 25.23 7.03
N ALA A 128 14.99 26.30 7.39
CA ALA A 128 14.74 27.65 6.88
C ALA A 128 15.13 27.81 5.39
N SER A 129 16.12 27.07 4.88
CA SER A 129 16.49 27.13 3.46
C SER A 129 15.56 26.32 2.55
N GLY A 130 14.79 25.37 3.12
CA GLY A 130 13.98 24.43 2.34
C GLY A 130 14.80 23.36 1.60
N ASP A 131 16.13 23.40 1.69
CA ASP A 131 17.03 22.45 1.02
C ASP A 131 17.30 21.23 1.90
N ASN A 132 16.30 20.36 2.01
CA ASN A 132 16.36 19.14 2.81
C ASN A 132 15.86 17.93 2.01
N PHE A 133 16.24 16.73 2.49
CA PHE A 133 15.84 15.47 1.85
C PHE A 133 14.33 15.32 1.66
N ALA A 134 13.54 15.72 2.66
CA ALA A 134 12.08 15.58 2.62
C ALA A 134 11.43 16.38 1.49
N ASN A 135 11.88 17.62 1.30
CA ASN A 135 11.40 18.46 0.20
C ASN A 135 11.82 17.90 -1.16
N GLN A 136 13.00 17.28 -1.25
CA GLN A 136 13.56 16.79 -2.52
C GLN A 136 12.93 15.47 -2.98
N ILE A 137 12.50 14.59 -2.07
CA ILE A 137 11.93 13.28 -2.46
C ILE A 137 10.52 13.38 -3.05
N PHE A 138 9.80 14.47 -2.81
CA PHE A 138 8.43 14.68 -3.29
C PHE A 138 8.30 15.80 -4.33
N SER A 139 9.42 16.33 -4.83
CA SER A 139 9.42 17.47 -5.75
C SER A 139 8.84 17.17 -7.12
N HIS A 140 8.59 15.89 -7.44
CA HIS A 140 7.90 15.46 -8.66
C HIS A 140 6.37 15.45 -8.53
N LEU A 141 5.84 15.62 -7.32
CA LEU A 141 4.39 15.68 -7.09
C LEU A 141 3.92 17.13 -7.04
N TYR A 142 2.73 17.39 -7.58
CA TYR A 142 2.11 18.71 -7.56
C TYR A 142 0.58 18.69 -7.49
N ILE A 143 0.01 19.84 -7.16
CA ILE A 143 -1.43 20.16 -7.26
C ILE A 143 -1.62 21.50 -7.96
N TYR A 144 -2.84 21.84 -8.36
CA TYR A 144 -3.15 23.18 -8.92
C TYR A 144 -3.91 24.08 -7.96
N ALA A 145 -4.88 23.53 -7.22
CA ALA A 145 -5.73 24.31 -6.34
C ALA A 145 -6.02 23.62 -5.01
N ASP A 146 -6.34 22.33 -5.05
CA ASP A 146 -6.77 21.56 -3.89
C ASP A 146 -6.41 20.07 -4.03
N ALA A 147 -6.61 19.34 -2.94
CA ALA A 147 -6.43 17.89 -2.87
C ALA A 147 -7.61 17.10 -3.48
N GLU A 148 -8.67 17.77 -3.95
CA GLU A 148 -9.80 17.11 -4.61
C GLU A 148 -9.52 16.82 -6.10
N GLY A 149 -8.37 17.30 -6.62
CA GLY A 149 -7.98 17.15 -8.02
C GLY A 149 -8.49 18.29 -8.92
N THR A 150 -8.75 19.48 -8.36
CA THR A 150 -9.18 20.63 -9.17
C THR A 150 -8.04 21.19 -10.00
N ILE A 151 -8.22 21.18 -11.32
CA ILE A 151 -7.36 21.87 -12.30
C ILE A 151 -8.13 23.08 -12.85
N PRO A 152 -7.89 24.30 -12.35
CA PRO A 152 -8.58 25.50 -12.81
C PRO A 152 -8.38 25.72 -14.32
N GLY A 153 -9.49 25.76 -15.06
CA GLY A 153 -9.44 25.96 -16.51
C GLY A 153 -8.82 24.81 -17.31
N HIS A 154 -8.60 23.64 -16.69
CA HIS A 154 -7.98 22.46 -17.31
C HIS A 154 -6.62 22.78 -17.96
N THR A 155 -5.81 23.61 -17.30
CA THR A 155 -4.47 23.96 -17.78
C THR A 155 -3.48 22.81 -17.65
N THR A 156 -2.39 22.87 -18.42
CA THR A 156 -1.21 22.01 -18.28
C THR A 156 0.05 22.79 -17.95
N ALA A 157 -0.02 24.12 -17.91
CA ALA A 157 1.16 24.95 -17.80
C ALA A 157 1.85 24.78 -16.44
N ASP A 158 3.14 24.44 -16.46
CA ASP A 158 4.01 24.32 -15.28
C ASP A 158 3.89 25.50 -14.31
N SER A 159 3.74 26.71 -14.86
CA SER A 159 3.62 27.94 -14.07
C SER A 159 2.40 28.00 -13.14
N GLN A 160 1.43 27.10 -13.31
CA GLN A 160 0.24 26.98 -12.46
C GLN A 160 0.28 25.77 -11.53
N GLN A 161 1.28 24.91 -11.67
CA GLN A 161 1.53 23.80 -10.76
C GLN A 161 2.10 24.33 -9.44
N LEU A 162 1.71 23.69 -8.33
CA LEU A 162 2.24 23.92 -7.00
C LEU A 162 2.96 22.64 -6.56
N ASN A 163 4.27 22.62 -6.74
CA ASN A 163 5.10 21.44 -6.48
C ASN A 163 5.36 21.27 -4.98
N PHE A 164 5.21 20.05 -4.49
CA PHE A 164 5.56 19.71 -3.11
C PHE A 164 7.07 19.85 -2.89
N GLY A 165 7.48 20.35 -1.73
CA GLY A 165 8.89 20.58 -1.41
C GLY A 165 9.56 21.77 -2.11
N ILE A 166 8.98 22.29 -3.20
CA ILE A 166 9.44 23.51 -3.89
C ILE A 166 8.53 24.68 -3.55
N ASP A 167 7.27 24.64 -4.00
CA ASP A 167 6.28 25.70 -3.79
C ASP A 167 5.49 25.50 -2.49
N ILE A 168 5.28 24.24 -2.12
CA ILE A 168 4.61 23.82 -0.88
C ILE A 168 5.64 23.09 0.00
N PRO A 169 6.36 23.80 0.88
CA PRO A 169 7.34 23.17 1.77
C PRO A 169 6.70 22.14 2.69
N ILE A 170 7.34 21.00 2.88
CA ILE A 170 6.87 19.95 3.79
C ILE A 170 7.32 20.29 5.22
N PRO A 171 6.39 20.51 6.17
CA PRO A 171 6.78 20.82 7.54
C PRO A 171 7.49 19.63 8.21
N VAL A 172 8.36 19.94 9.18
CA VAL A 172 8.89 18.92 10.10
C VAL A 172 7.74 18.29 10.87
N ASP A 173 7.82 16.98 11.09
CA ASP A 173 6.75 16.18 11.67
C ASP A 173 5.42 16.25 10.88
N ALA A 174 5.49 16.42 9.56
CA ALA A 174 4.34 16.33 8.67
C ALA A 174 4.66 15.56 7.38
N GLY A 175 3.60 15.08 6.71
CA GLY A 175 3.68 14.50 5.37
C GLY A 175 3.50 15.52 4.25
N PRO A 176 3.61 15.09 2.96
CA PRO A 176 3.34 15.95 1.81
C PRO A 176 1.92 16.54 1.82
N ALA A 177 0.93 15.88 2.43
CA ALA A 177 -0.42 16.42 2.59
C ALA A 177 -0.54 17.50 3.69
N GLY A 178 0.56 17.83 4.39
CA GLY A 178 0.61 18.85 5.45
C GLY A 178 0.00 18.41 6.79
N HIS A 179 -0.52 17.19 6.91
CA HIS A 179 -1.02 16.65 8.18
C HIS A 179 0.13 16.46 9.17
N PRO A 180 -0.01 16.93 10.43
CA PRO A 180 0.99 16.66 11.47
C PRO A 180 1.01 15.17 11.82
N VAL A 181 2.15 14.66 12.32
CA VAL A 181 2.26 13.26 12.73
C VAL A 181 1.26 12.89 13.80
N SER A 182 1.02 13.73 14.80
CA SER A 182 0.13 13.37 15.91
C SER A 182 -0.42 14.61 16.58
N SER A 183 -1.55 14.46 17.28
CA SER A 183 -1.89 15.37 18.37
C SER A 183 -0.78 15.37 19.42
N LYS A 184 -0.51 16.53 20.01
CA LYS A 184 0.49 16.71 21.07
C LYS A 184 -0.20 16.83 22.42
N PHE A 185 0.36 16.18 23.42
CA PHE A 185 -0.13 16.18 24.80
C PHE A 185 0.93 16.77 25.72
N ASN A 186 0.48 17.46 26.77
CA ASN A 186 1.34 17.94 27.84
C ASN A 186 1.84 16.76 28.69
N SER A 187 2.89 16.95 29.48
CA SER A 187 3.39 15.94 30.42
C SER A 187 2.37 15.51 31.48
N ASN A 188 1.29 16.28 31.65
CA ASN A 188 0.14 15.96 32.49
C ASN A 188 -1.02 15.34 31.70
N GLY A 189 -0.77 14.78 30.51
CA GLY A 189 -1.75 14.06 29.68
C GLY A 189 -2.86 14.91 29.09
N SER A 190 -2.90 16.22 29.39
CA SER A 190 -3.88 17.12 28.77
C SER A 190 -3.50 17.43 27.33
N LEU A 191 -4.50 17.57 26.46
CA LEU A 191 -4.30 17.92 25.06
C LEU A 191 -3.64 19.30 24.94
N ALA A 192 -2.46 19.36 24.34
CA ALA A 192 -1.69 20.58 24.14
C ALA A 192 -1.99 21.20 22.78
N THR A 193 -1.83 20.39 21.72
CA THR A 193 -2.11 20.81 20.34
C THR A 193 -2.91 19.71 19.65
N PRO A 194 -4.19 19.96 19.29
CA PRO A 194 -5.00 18.98 18.60
C PRO A 194 -4.55 18.80 17.14
N ALA A 195 -4.64 17.56 16.67
CA ALA A 195 -4.63 17.21 15.25
C ALA A 195 -5.87 16.37 14.93
N TYR A 196 -6.52 16.67 13.81
CA TYR A 196 -7.77 16.01 13.42
C TYR A 196 -7.66 15.37 12.04
N LEU A 197 -8.32 14.23 11.86
CA LEU A 197 -8.46 13.61 10.54
C LEU A 197 -9.29 14.50 9.62
N THR A 198 -8.92 14.52 8.34
CA THR A 198 -9.62 15.27 7.29
C THR A 198 -10.37 14.30 6.39
N TYR A 199 -11.58 14.65 5.99
CA TYR A 199 -12.39 13.85 5.08
C TYR A 199 -11.99 14.07 3.63
N THR A 200 -11.79 12.99 2.88
CA THR A 200 -11.33 13.01 1.47
C THR A 200 -12.42 13.35 0.45
N GLY A 201 -13.64 13.62 0.90
CA GLY A 201 -14.72 14.04 0.01
C GLY A 201 -15.15 12.95 -0.98
N LYS A 202 -15.59 13.39 -2.17
CA LYS A 202 -16.16 12.52 -3.21
C LYS A 202 -15.13 12.04 -4.24
N THR A 203 -14.05 12.77 -4.44
CA THR A 203 -12.99 12.45 -5.42
C THR A 203 -11.85 11.65 -4.78
N GLY A 204 -11.64 11.80 -3.47
CA GLY A 204 -10.47 11.28 -2.78
C GLY A 204 -9.40 12.36 -2.65
N THR A 205 -8.20 11.95 -2.22
CA THR A 205 -7.01 12.82 -2.19
C THR A 205 -6.19 12.55 -3.45
N VAL A 206 -6.17 13.52 -4.36
CA VAL A 206 -5.55 13.42 -5.69
C VAL A 206 -4.38 14.40 -5.79
N VAL A 207 -3.22 13.89 -6.20
CA VAL A 207 -2.07 14.70 -6.62
C VAL A 207 -1.70 14.33 -8.04
N TYR A 208 -0.85 15.12 -8.67
CA TYR A 208 -0.39 14.91 -10.04
C TYR A 208 1.12 14.68 -10.08
N THR A 209 1.56 13.98 -11.11
CA THR A 209 2.97 13.79 -11.48
C THR A 209 3.06 13.68 -12.99
N ASP A 210 4.26 13.84 -13.51
CA ASP A 210 4.53 13.60 -14.92
C ASP A 210 4.87 12.13 -15.16
N SER A 211 4.69 11.69 -16.40
CA SER A 211 4.94 10.32 -16.80
C SER A 211 5.48 10.24 -18.22
N PRO A 212 6.40 9.31 -18.51
CA PRO A 212 6.84 9.08 -19.87
C PRO A 212 5.75 8.30 -20.61
N VAL A 213 5.40 8.73 -21.81
CA VAL A 213 4.80 7.85 -22.81
C VAL A 213 5.71 7.71 -24.00
N THR A 214 6.23 6.50 -24.18
CA THR A 214 6.98 6.16 -25.38
C THR A 214 5.99 5.75 -26.48
N PRO A 215 5.91 6.46 -27.63
CA PRO A 215 5.23 5.95 -28.81
C PRO A 215 5.84 4.61 -29.20
N PHE A 216 4.98 3.71 -29.65
CA PHE A 216 5.32 2.34 -29.98
C PHE A 216 6.48 2.23 -30.96
N ASP A 217 7.41 1.33 -30.62
CA ASP A 217 7.72 0.19 -31.48
C ASP A 217 8.25 -0.94 -30.61
N ASP A 218 7.86 -2.17 -30.93
CA ASP A 218 8.29 -3.39 -30.25
C ASP A 218 9.80 -3.41 -30.00
N PHE A 219 10.16 -3.83 -28.79
CA PHE A 219 11.48 -4.26 -28.31
C PHE A 219 12.62 -4.29 -29.35
N ALA A 220 13.70 -3.56 -29.02
CA ALA A 220 15.02 -3.47 -29.66
C ALA A 220 15.29 -2.29 -30.63
N GLY A 221 14.39 -1.29 -30.69
CA GLY A 221 14.64 0.00 -31.38
C GLY A 221 15.02 1.16 -30.46
N SER A 222 15.72 2.16 -31.01
CA SER A 222 16.10 3.41 -30.33
C SER A 222 14.87 4.26 -29.98
N ARG A 223 14.64 4.54 -28.68
CA ARG A 223 13.57 5.40 -28.14
C ARG A 223 13.81 6.90 -28.39
N THR A 224 13.86 7.35 -29.64
CA THR A 224 14.05 8.78 -29.98
C THR A 224 12.80 9.63 -29.82
N ASP A 225 11.63 9.03 -29.55
CA ASP A 225 10.32 9.70 -29.67
C ASP A 225 9.51 9.77 -28.36
N VAL A 226 10.13 9.71 -27.17
CA VAL A 226 9.40 9.77 -25.87
C VAL A 226 8.60 11.07 -25.75
N VAL A 227 7.32 10.95 -25.45
CA VAL A 227 6.33 12.01 -25.24
C VAL A 227 6.12 12.13 -23.73
N GLN A 228 6.46 13.28 -23.13
CA GLN A 228 6.13 13.54 -21.73
C GLN A 228 4.62 13.81 -21.60
N ILE A 229 4.00 13.20 -20.58
CA ILE A 229 2.61 13.41 -20.21
C ILE A 229 2.57 14.08 -18.85
N ASP A 230 2.00 15.27 -18.80
CA ASP A 230 1.77 15.95 -17.54
C ASP A 230 0.37 15.62 -17.01
N ASN A 231 0.15 15.91 -15.74
CA ASN A 231 -1.11 15.74 -15.03
C ASN A 231 -1.57 14.27 -14.91
N VAL A 232 -0.65 13.32 -14.75
CA VAL A 232 -1.04 11.95 -14.39
C VAL A 232 -1.56 11.92 -12.95
N PRO A 233 -2.85 11.58 -12.73
CA PRO A 233 -3.41 11.62 -11.39
C PRO A 233 -2.93 10.43 -10.56
N ILE A 234 -2.55 10.71 -9.32
CA ILE A 234 -2.21 9.74 -8.29
C ILE A 234 -3.23 9.90 -7.15
N VAL A 235 -4.09 8.89 -7.01
CA VAL A 235 -5.06 8.82 -5.91
C VAL A 235 -4.35 8.25 -4.68
N LEU A 236 -3.99 9.13 -3.74
CA LEU A 236 -3.30 8.73 -2.51
C LEU A 236 -4.26 8.08 -1.51
N THR A 237 -5.51 8.56 -1.48
CA THR A 237 -6.59 8.00 -0.67
C THR A 237 -7.92 8.05 -1.41
N ASN A 238 -8.68 6.96 -1.32
CA ASN A 238 -10.00 6.84 -1.93
C ASN A 238 -11.02 7.86 -1.38
N PRO A 239 -12.11 8.11 -2.12
CA PRO A 239 -13.25 8.88 -1.62
C PRO A 239 -13.81 8.35 -0.30
N GLY A 240 -14.42 9.21 0.50
CA GLY A 240 -15.19 8.80 1.69
C GLY A 240 -14.36 8.21 2.83
N ILE A 241 -13.10 8.62 2.95
CA ILE A 241 -12.16 8.20 3.99
C ILE A 241 -11.79 9.40 4.85
N TRP A 242 -11.56 9.18 6.13
CA TRP A 242 -10.97 10.15 7.05
C TRP A 242 -9.48 9.88 7.16
N GLU A 243 -8.62 10.86 6.89
CA GLU A 243 -7.18 10.64 6.74
C GLU A 243 -6.29 11.63 7.51
N ALA A 244 -5.06 11.17 7.77
CA ALA A 244 -3.88 12.00 8.03
C ALA A 244 -2.70 11.43 7.21
N LEU A 245 -2.67 11.77 5.93
CA LEU A 245 -1.85 11.09 4.92
C LEU A 245 -0.38 11.55 4.94
N GLY A 246 0.52 10.64 4.60
CA GLY A 246 1.91 10.96 4.26
C GLY A 246 2.86 11.09 5.44
N LEU A 247 2.48 10.63 6.63
CA LEU A 247 3.27 10.77 7.85
C LEU A 247 4.61 10.02 7.72
N PRO A 248 5.78 10.70 7.84
CA PRO A 248 7.09 10.04 7.79
C PRO A 248 7.38 9.36 9.12
N LEU A 249 6.70 8.24 9.36
CA LEU A 249 6.84 7.47 10.59
C LEU A 249 8.10 6.62 10.56
N THR A 250 8.63 6.31 11.75
CA THR A 250 9.80 5.45 11.91
C THR A 250 9.45 4.27 12.81
N PRO A 251 10.22 3.16 12.77
CA PRO A 251 10.10 2.06 13.73
C PRO A 251 10.60 2.44 15.14
N PHE A 252 11.01 3.69 15.37
CA PHE A 252 11.56 4.15 16.64
C PHE A 252 10.54 5.00 17.41
N ALA A 253 10.42 4.71 18.70
CA ALA A 253 9.65 5.55 19.63
C ALA A 253 10.38 6.87 19.93
N ASP A 254 9.66 7.89 20.43
CA ASP A 254 10.19 9.23 20.73
C ASP A 254 11.35 9.20 21.74
N GLY A 255 11.40 8.19 22.62
CA GLY A 255 12.44 8.03 23.64
C GLY A 255 13.72 7.34 23.18
N VAL A 256 13.82 6.89 21.91
CA VAL A 256 14.99 6.15 21.42
C VAL A 256 16.15 7.10 21.17
N ASN A 257 17.30 6.82 21.80
CA ASN A 257 18.55 7.50 21.50
C ASN A 257 19.42 6.67 20.54
N LEU A 258 19.45 7.05 19.26
CA LEU A 258 20.25 6.38 18.23
C LEU A 258 21.76 6.50 18.45
N THR A 259 22.20 7.44 19.29
CA THR A 259 23.62 7.64 19.61
C THR A 259 24.09 6.79 20.80
N ASP A 260 23.20 6.00 21.43
CA ASP A 260 23.56 5.11 22.52
C ASP A 260 24.52 3.99 22.01
N PRO A 261 25.71 3.82 22.60
CA PRO A 261 26.65 2.75 22.24
C PRO A 261 26.09 1.33 22.36
N THR A 262 25.02 1.16 23.14
CA THR A 262 24.33 -0.12 23.39
C THR A 262 23.12 -0.35 22.50
N PHE A 263 22.76 0.64 21.66
CA PHE A 263 21.63 0.55 20.73
C PHE A 263 21.76 -0.65 19.79
N SER A 264 20.70 -1.43 19.59
CA SER A 264 20.76 -2.64 18.77
C SER A 264 19.53 -2.78 17.89
N GLU A 265 19.62 -3.64 16.88
CA GLU A 265 18.52 -3.98 15.98
C GLU A 265 17.24 -4.38 16.73
N SER A 266 17.39 -5.05 17.88
CA SER A 266 16.29 -5.40 18.79
C SER A 266 15.54 -4.19 19.39
N ALA A 267 15.97 -2.95 19.13
CA ALA A 267 15.27 -1.72 19.50
C ALA A 267 14.20 -1.30 18.48
N LEU A 268 14.17 -1.90 17.29
CA LEU A 268 13.14 -1.65 16.28
C LEU A 268 11.76 -2.08 16.75
N ARG A 269 10.77 -1.18 16.65
CA ARG A 269 9.37 -1.43 17.01
C ARG A 269 8.51 -1.22 15.77
N PRO A 270 8.34 -2.27 14.95
CA PRO A 270 7.87 -2.08 13.60
C PRO A 270 6.36 -1.90 13.48
N TYR A 271 5.62 -1.83 14.59
CA TYR A 271 4.18 -1.64 14.56
C TYR A 271 3.84 -0.43 15.40
N ALA A 272 3.47 0.67 14.73
CA ALA A 272 2.91 1.82 15.41
C ALA A 272 1.42 1.61 15.61
N ARG A 273 0.93 1.92 16.81
CA ARG A 273 -0.49 1.92 17.11
C ARG A 273 -1.07 3.27 16.71
N MET A 274 -2.00 3.25 15.78
CA MET A 274 -2.67 4.41 15.20
C MET A 274 -4.01 4.62 15.90
N THR A 275 -4.19 5.67 16.70
CA THR A 275 -5.41 5.87 17.51
C THR A 275 -6.21 7.07 17.02
N ALA A 276 -7.54 6.90 16.99
CA ALA A 276 -8.51 7.94 16.69
C ALA A 276 -9.62 7.95 17.75
N GLU A 277 -9.91 9.13 18.30
CA GLU A 277 -10.94 9.39 19.30
C GLU A 277 -11.99 10.36 18.76
N VAL A 278 -13.26 10.07 19.04
CA VAL A 278 -14.36 10.98 18.74
C VAL A 278 -14.49 12.02 19.84
N VAL A 279 -14.31 13.29 19.48
CA VAL A 279 -14.44 14.43 20.40
C VAL A 279 -15.51 15.42 19.93
N ASP A 280 -16.07 16.19 20.86
CA ASP A 280 -16.91 17.34 20.53
C ASP A 280 -16.08 18.51 19.95
N LEU A 281 -16.74 19.58 19.50
CA LEU A 281 -16.05 20.75 18.93
C LEU A 281 -15.18 21.52 19.95
N ASN A 282 -15.30 21.23 21.24
CA ASN A 282 -14.48 21.79 22.31
C ASN A 282 -13.38 20.81 22.77
N ASN A 283 -13.17 19.71 22.04
CA ASN A 283 -12.22 18.64 22.36
C ASN A 283 -12.54 17.82 23.61
N ASN A 284 -13.80 17.80 24.06
CA ASN A 284 -14.20 16.87 25.09
C ASN A 284 -14.48 15.49 24.47
N PRO A 285 -14.01 14.39 25.10
CA PRO A 285 -14.34 13.04 24.69
C PRO A 285 -15.84 12.81 24.57
N VAL A 286 -16.27 12.22 23.44
CA VAL A 286 -17.63 11.71 23.31
C VAL A 286 -17.69 10.35 24.00
N LEU A 287 -18.61 10.22 24.96
CA LEU A 287 -18.75 9.00 25.76
C LEU A 287 -19.74 8.01 25.11
N ASP A 288 -19.44 6.73 25.24
CA ASP A 288 -20.32 5.63 24.88
C ASP A 288 -21.43 5.40 25.92
N SER A 289 -22.27 4.39 25.67
CA SER A 289 -23.39 4.04 26.58
C SER A 289 -22.93 3.50 27.94
N THR A 290 -21.65 3.12 28.07
CA THR A 290 -21.02 2.65 29.31
C THR A 290 -20.27 3.78 30.04
N GLY A 291 -20.19 4.97 29.44
CA GLY A 291 -19.50 6.14 29.99
C GLY A 291 -18.02 6.22 29.62
N ASN A 292 -17.55 5.39 28.69
CA ASN A 292 -16.16 5.37 28.23
C ASN A 292 -15.97 6.24 26.99
N PRO A 293 -14.81 6.91 26.81
CA PRO A 293 -14.47 7.60 25.56
C PRO A 293 -14.57 6.68 24.33
N GLN A 294 -15.10 7.22 23.24
CA GLN A 294 -15.20 6.54 21.95
C GLN A 294 -13.85 6.57 21.22
N VAL A 295 -12.99 5.60 21.55
CA VAL A 295 -11.66 5.43 20.97
C VAL A 295 -11.63 4.21 20.06
N SER A 296 -10.89 4.30 18.96
CA SER A 296 -10.57 3.18 18.07
C SER A 296 -9.10 3.24 17.70
N PHE A 297 -8.49 2.11 17.41
CA PHE A 297 -7.12 2.09 16.92
C PHE A 297 -6.91 0.98 15.88
N GLY A 298 -5.83 1.11 15.12
CA GLY A 298 -5.27 0.01 14.35
C GLY A 298 -3.76 0.04 14.33
N THR A 299 -3.14 -0.78 13.47
CA THR A 299 -1.68 -0.90 13.39
C THR A 299 -1.16 -0.51 12.02
N ALA A 300 -0.05 0.22 12.00
CA ALA A 300 0.74 0.45 10.79
C ALA A 300 2.10 -0.23 10.91
N PRO A 301 2.40 -1.19 10.02
CA PRO A 301 3.73 -1.77 9.94
C PRO A 301 4.71 -0.75 9.34
N ILE A 302 5.72 -0.36 10.09
CA ILE A 302 6.81 0.54 9.71
C ILE A 302 8.10 -0.14 10.13
N ASP A 303 8.88 -0.68 9.21
CA ASP A 303 10.10 -1.41 9.53
C ASP A 303 11.25 -0.95 8.61
N ILE A 304 12.47 -1.41 8.88
CA ILE A 304 13.62 -1.18 8.01
C ILE A 304 14.10 -2.47 7.35
N PRO A 305 14.61 -2.39 6.10
CA PRO A 305 15.17 -3.54 5.41
C PRO A 305 16.49 -3.98 6.05
N ASN A 306 16.79 -5.27 5.95
CA ASN A 306 17.94 -5.90 6.61
C ASN A 306 19.20 -5.89 5.74
N CYS A 307 19.39 -4.81 4.99
CA CYS A 307 20.48 -4.67 4.04
C CYS A 307 21.83 -4.90 4.72
N GLU A 308 21.96 -4.50 5.98
CA GLU A 308 23.20 -4.57 6.73
C GLU A 308 23.67 -5.98 7.05
N ARG A 309 22.75 -6.95 7.12
CA ARG A 309 23.11 -8.36 7.32
C ARG A 309 23.89 -8.95 6.14
N CYS A 310 23.78 -8.35 4.95
CA CYS A 310 24.50 -8.79 3.75
C CYS A 310 25.58 -7.79 3.32
N HIS A 311 25.27 -6.49 3.35
CA HIS A 311 26.10 -5.42 2.79
C HIS A 311 27.18 -4.90 3.75
N SER A 312 27.13 -5.24 5.04
CA SER A 312 28.20 -4.84 5.98
C SER A 312 29.36 -5.84 6.08
N ASN A 313 29.31 -6.96 5.36
CA ASN A 313 30.28 -8.05 5.50
C ASN A 313 30.77 -8.59 4.15
N ALA A 314 31.61 -9.62 4.20
CA ALA A 314 32.23 -10.24 3.04
C ALA A 314 31.21 -10.80 2.02
N ARG A 315 29.98 -11.17 2.41
CA ARG A 315 29.01 -11.82 1.53
C ARG A 315 28.62 -10.95 0.32
N ALA A 316 28.47 -9.65 0.52
CA ALA A 316 28.21 -8.71 -0.57
C ALA A 316 29.49 -8.10 -1.17
N ASN A 317 30.59 -8.08 -0.42
CA ASN A 317 31.77 -7.26 -0.75
C ASN A 317 32.98 -8.08 -1.26
N ASP A 318 33.07 -9.35 -0.88
CA ASP A 318 34.12 -10.29 -1.30
C ASP A 318 33.51 -11.37 -2.21
N ARG A 319 33.22 -11.00 -3.46
CA ARG A 319 32.63 -11.86 -4.50
C ARG A 319 33.65 -12.24 -5.59
N PRO A 320 34.46 -13.30 -5.40
CA PRO A 320 35.41 -13.78 -6.41
C PRO A 320 34.74 -14.18 -7.73
N ASP A 321 33.48 -14.60 -7.69
CA ASP A 321 32.60 -14.92 -8.83
C ASP A 321 32.37 -13.72 -9.76
N LEU A 322 32.63 -12.50 -9.29
CA LEU A 322 32.55 -11.27 -10.06
C LEU A 322 33.94 -10.73 -10.49
N GLY A 323 35.01 -11.50 -10.29
CA GLY A 323 36.36 -11.19 -10.80
C GLY A 323 37.37 -10.66 -9.77
N GLY A 324 37.13 -10.80 -8.47
CA GLY A 324 38.09 -10.43 -7.40
C GLY A 324 37.81 -9.05 -6.77
N ALA A 325 38.76 -8.53 -5.96
CA ALA A 325 38.58 -7.29 -5.19
C ALA A 325 38.19 -6.11 -6.09
N HIS A 326 37.02 -5.54 -5.84
CA HIS A 326 36.44 -4.44 -6.59
C HIS A 326 36.91 -3.12 -5.99
N ALA A 327 37.59 -2.29 -6.79
CA ALA A 327 38.06 -0.98 -6.37
C ALA A 327 37.28 0.14 -7.07
N VAL A 328 37.02 1.21 -6.32
CA VAL A 328 36.27 2.39 -6.76
C VAL A 328 37.07 3.66 -6.44
N ASN A 329 36.76 4.74 -7.14
CA ASN A 329 37.42 6.02 -6.91
C ASN A 329 36.82 6.73 -5.70
N THR A 330 37.68 7.38 -4.92
CA THR A 330 37.33 8.13 -3.70
C THR A 330 38.14 9.42 -3.65
N ALA A 331 37.90 10.28 -2.65
CA ALA A 331 38.65 11.52 -2.49
C ALA A 331 40.16 11.27 -2.27
N ILE A 332 40.53 10.09 -1.77
CA ILE A 332 41.91 9.66 -1.52
C ILE A 332 42.46 8.71 -2.58
N GLY A 333 41.79 8.61 -3.74
CA GLY A 333 42.16 7.75 -4.85
C GLY A 333 41.43 6.41 -4.86
N MET A 334 41.97 5.44 -5.61
CA MET A 334 41.34 4.14 -5.81
C MET A 334 41.46 3.26 -4.56
N GLN A 335 40.33 2.79 -4.04
CA GLN A 335 40.24 1.97 -2.82
C GLN A 335 39.35 0.75 -3.07
N ASP A 336 39.66 -0.38 -2.44
CA ASP A 336 38.82 -1.57 -2.50
C ASP A 336 37.58 -1.42 -1.61
N ILE A 337 36.43 -1.87 -2.12
CA ILE A 337 35.14 -1.78 -1.42
C ILE A 337 35.19 -2.42 -0.02
N PRO A 338 35.77 -3.63 0.18
CA PRO A 338 35.90 -4.22 1.52
C PRO A 338 36.63 -3.31 2.52
N THR A 339 37.75 -2.68 2.11
CA THR A 339 38.48 -1.72 2.96
C THR A 339 37.64 -0.47 3.26
N LEU A 340 36.88 0.04 2.28
CA LEU A 340 36.00 1.19 2.51
C LEU A 340 34.87 0.86 3.51
N VAL A 341 34.27 -0.32 3.39
CA VAL A 341 33.23 -0.82 4.30
C VAL A 341 33.79 -1.00 5.70
N ALA A 342 34.97 -1.63 5.84
CA ALA A 342 35.65 -1.77 7.13
C ALA A 342 36.00 -0.42 7.76
N SER A 343 36.50 0.54 6.96
CA SER A 343 36.85 1.88 7.43
C SER A 343 35.64 2.66 7.93
N GLU A 344 34.50 2.56 7.23
CA GLU A 344 33.27 3.21 7.67
C GLU A 344 32.73 2.56 8.95
N TYR A 345 32.72 1.22 9.02
CA TYR A 345 32.36 0.50 10.24
C TYR A 345 33.24 0.95 11.42
N ASP A 346 34.56 0.94 11.25
CA ASP A 346 35.51 1.30 12.31
C ASP A 346 35.37 2.76 12.74
N TYR A 347 35.06 3.67 11.82
CA TYR A 347 34.78 5.07 12.19
C TYR A 347 33.58 5.15 13.13
N TRP A 348 32.43 4.60 12.75
CA TRP A 348 31.23 4.69 13.57
C TRP A 348 31.36 3.90 14.87
N ARG A 349 32.03 2.74 14.82
CA ARG A 349 32.20 1.88 15.98
C ARG A 349 33.27 2.36 16.95
N ASN A 350 34.47 2.67 16.45
CA ASN A 350 35.64 2.92 17.29
C ASN A 350 35.90 4.41 17.51
N THR A 351 35.63 5.26 16.52
CA THR A 351 35.85 6.72 16.63
C THR A 351 34.65 7.41 17.26
N MET A 352 33.44 7.15 16.75
CA MET A 352 32.22 7.75 17.28
C MET A 352 31.65 7.00 18.48
N GLY A 353 32.13 5.77 18.75
CA GLY A 353 31.70 4.97 19.89
C GLY A 353 30.24 4.48 19.78
N LEU A 354 29.66 4.46 18.58
CA LEU A 354 28.28 4.02 18.37
C LEU A 354 28.17 2.51 18.38
N SER A 355 26.93 2.04 18.38
CA SER A 355 26.67 0.62 18.42
C SER A 355 27.15 -0.13 17.18
N ASP A 356 27.40 -1.42 17.37
CA ASP A 356 27.81 -2.35 16.31
C ASP A 356 26.77 -2.42 15.17
N TRP A 357 25.48 -2.42 15.51
CA TRP A 357 24.42 -2.41 14.50
C TRP A 357 24.37 -1.09 13.70
N TYR A 358 24.46 0.06 14.39
CA TYR A 358 24.49 1.36 13.71
C TYR A 358 25.69 1.46 12.76
N ALA A 359 26.87 1.01 13.20
CA ALA A 359 28.07 0.97 12.38
C ALA A 359 27.89 0.09 11.13
N ARG A 360 27.24 -1.09 11.27
CA ARG A 360 26.91 -1.94 10.11
C ARG A 360 25.97 -1.25 9.13
N ILE A 361 24.93 -0.54 9.58
CA ILE A 361 24.02 0.19 8.68
C ILE A 361 24.81 1.20 7.84
N LYS A 362 25.68 1.99 8.48
CA LYS A 362 26.50 2.99 7.79
C LYS A 362 27.49 2.36 6.81
N ALA A 363 28.17 1.28 7.23
CA ALA A 363 29.07 0.52 6.36
C ALA A 363 28.35 -0.08 5.15
N SER A 364 27.09 -0.48 5.33
CA SER A 364 26.27 -1.06 4.25
C SER A 364 25.90 -0.06 3.18
N ALA A 365 25.69 1.22 3.54
CA ALA A 365 25.50 2.28 2.56
C ALA A 365 26.74 2.42 1.65
N ILE A 366 27.95 2.37 2.22
CA ILE A 366 29.21 2.39 1.45
C ILE A 366 29.34 1.15 0.56
N SER A 367 28.95 -0.03 1.05
CA SER A 367 28.90 -1.24 0.22
C SER A 367 27.95 -1.09 -0.96
N ILE A 368 26.72 -0.65 -0.75
CA ILE A 368 25.71 -0.51 -1.80
C ILE A 368 26.18 0.49 -2.86
N LEU A 369 26.61 1.68 -2.43
CA LEU A 369 27.10 2.73 -3.34
C LEU A 369 28.37 2.29 -4.07
N GLY A 370 29.33 1.67 -3.37
CA GLY A 370 30.56 1.18 -3.98
C GLY A 370 30.32 0.06 -5.00
N ASN A 371 29.42 -0.88 -4.69
CA ASN A 371 29.03 -1.92 -5.64
C ASN A 371 28.33 -1.32 -6.86
N HIS A 372 27.53 -0.28 -6.66
CA HIS A 372 26.88 0.44 -7.76
C HIS A 372 27.91 1.18 -8.64
N ASP A 373 28.86 1.90 -8.04
CA ASP A 373 29.98 2.55 -8.74
C ASP A 373 30.80 1.56 -9.54
N TYR A 374 31.09 0.39 -8.97
CA TYR A 374 31.83 -0.66 -9.66
C TYR A 374 31.03 -1.25 -10.82
N LYS A 375 29.79 -1.70 -10.59
CA LYS A 375 29.00 -2.46 -11.59
C LYS A 375 28.40 -1.58 -12.68
N HIS A 376 28.00 -0.36 -12.32
CA HIS A 376 27.23 0.55 -13.17
C HIS A 376 27.99 1.85 -13.46
N GLY A 377 29.23 1.97 -13.00
CA GLY A 377 30.10 3.09 -13.35
C GLY A 377 29.70 4.42 -12.75
N THR A 378 28.79 4.46 -11.77
CA THR A 378 28.48 5.68 -11.03
C THR A 378 29.68 6.17 -10.23
N GLY A 379 29.59 7.40 -9.73
CA GLY A 379 30.63 8.09 -8.98
C GLY A 379 30.16 8.52 -7.60
N PHE A 380 29.25 7.77 -6.96
CA PHE A 380 28.65 8.13 -5.69
C PHE A 380 29.69 8.25 -4.56
N LEU A 381 30.77 7.48 -4.61
CA LEU A 381 31.86 7.53 -3.64
C LEU A 381 33.05 8.41 -4.05
N ASN A 382 33.01 9.11 -5.19
CA ASN A 382 34.14 9.93 -5.69
C ASN A 382 34.65 10.95 -4.66
N ASN A 383 33.75 11.51 -3.84
CA ASN A 383 34.10 12.51 -2.81
C ASN A 383 34.21 11.91 -1.41
N TYR A 384 33.94 10.61 -1.26
CA TYR A 384 34.04 9.93 0.03
C TYR A 384 35.51 9.91 0.49
N ASP A 385 35.76 10.35 1.71
CA ASP A 385 37.08 10.25 2.34
C ASP A 385 36.97 9.39 3.60
N PRO A 386 37.40 8.10 3.55
CA PRO A 386 37.35 7.21 4.71
C PRO A 386 38.31 7.64 5.83
N THR A 387 39.23 8.59 5.60
CA THR A 387 40.12 9.16 6.62
C THR A 387 39.57 10.44 7.25
N SER A 388 38.59 11.09 6.61
CA SER A 388 38.01 12.33 7.13
C SER A 388 37.23 12.09 8.42
N THR A 389 37.54 12.87 9.45
CA THR A 389 36.72 12.96 10.68
C THR A 389 35.64 14.04 10.58
N VAL A 390 35.60 14.77 9.45
CA VAL A 390 34.63 15.82 9.17
C VAL A 390 33.46 15.24 8.39
N GLN A 391 32.23 15.52 8.82
CA GLN A 391 31.01 15.16 8.13
C GLN A 391 30.56 16.31 7.23
N THR A 392 30.12 16.03 6.00
CA THR A 392 29.62 17.05 5.06
C THR A 392 28.16 17.40 5.28
N SER A 393 27.40 16.49 5.90
CA SER A 393 26.14 16.77 6.59
C SER A 393 26.15 15.97 7.89
N TYR A 394 25.33 16.30 8.87
CA TYR A 394 25.34 15.69 10.22
C TYR A 394 25.31 14.15 10.31
N LEU A 395 25.06 13.45 9.20
CA LEU A 395 24.84 12.00 9.16
C LEU A 395 25.57 11.29 8.02
N SER A 396 26.34 12.02 7.21
CA SER A 396 26.98 11.49 6.00
C SER A 396 28.42 11.95 5.86
N ARG A 397 29.28 11.02 5.48
CA ARG A 397 30.69 11.27 5.13
C ARG A 397 30.96 11.22 3.63
N LEU A 398 29.90 11.17 2.80
CA LEU A 398 30.03 10.98 1.35
C LEU A 398 30.80 12.11 0.63
N GLY A 399 31.00 13.27 1.27
CA GLY A 399 31.69 14.39 0.60
C GLY A 399 30.82 15.12 -0.43
N ARG A 400 29.51 14.83 -0.45
CA ARG A 400 28.51 15.30 -1.40
C ARG A 400 27.09 15.16 -0.83
N GLN A 401 26.10 15.64 -1.59
CA GLN A 401 24.68 15.39 -1.35
C GLN A 401 24.33 13.91 -1.21
N ALA A 402 23.27 13.62 -0.44
CA ALA A 402 22.70 12.28 -0.33
C ALA A 402 22.31 11.73 -1.71
N VAL A 403 22.38 10.41 -1.87
CA VAL A 403 21.98 9.74 -3.11
C VAL A 403 20.51 9.37 -3.01
N ILE A 404 19.68 9.99 -3.84
CA ILE A 404 18.28 9.61 -4.05
C ILE A 404 18.25 8.70 -5.29
N CYS A 405 17.99 7.41 -5.11
CA CYS A 405 17.91 6.46 -6.22
C CYS A 405 16.86 6.87 -7.27
N HIS A 406 15.75 7.45 -6.80
CA HIS A 406 14.65 7.95 -7.61
C HIS A 406 15.02 9.07 -8.57
N ASN A 407 16.17 9.73 -8.38
CA ASN A 407 16.67 10.72 -9.32
C ASN A 407 17.08 10.11 -10.67
N CYS A 408 17.28 8.79 -10.73
CA CYS A 408 17.65 8.06 -11.94
C CYS A 408 16.68 6.91 -12.26
N HIS A 409 16.01 6.35 -11.25
CA HIS A 409 15.16 5.17 -11.38
C HIS A 409 13.69 5.52 -11.14
N ALA A 410 12.79 5.03 -11.99
CA ALA A 410 11.37 5.02 -11.69
C ALA A 410 11.07 4.17 -10.43
N ASP A 411 10.07 4.60 -9.66
CA ASP A 411 9.49 3.89 -8.53
C ASP A 411 8.02 4.28 -8.34
N ASN A 412 7.14 3.30 -8.52
CA ASN A 412 5.70 3.51 -8.36
C ASN A 412 5.25 3.60 -6.90
N VAL A 413 6.09 3.27 -5.92
CA VAL A 413 5.76 3.40 -4.48
C VAL A 413 5.58 4.87 -4.10
N ILE A 414 6.46 5.73 -4.60
CA ILE A 414 6.41 7.19 -4.37
C ILE A 414 5.92 7.96 -5.60
N ALA A 415 5.40 7.25 -6.61
CA ALA A 415 4.90 7.79 -7.87
C ALA A 415 5.94 8.58 -8.70
N VAL A 416 7.22 8.18 -8.65
CA VAL A 416 8.21 8.60 -9.66
C VAL A 416 8.04 7.67 -10.86
N LEU A 417 7.38 8.14 -11.91
CA LEU A 417 6.97 7.28 -13.02
C LEU A 417 8.00 7.15 -14.14
N GLU A 418 9.04 7.97 -14.14
CA GLU A 418 10.07 8.01 -15.19
C GLU A 418 11.44 7.52 -14.72
N SER A 419 12.08 6.70 -15.54
CA SER A 419 13.50 6.37 -15.40
C SER A 419 14.33 7.22 -16.35
N LYS A 420 15.55 7.60 -15.93
CA LYS A 420 16.47 8.31 -16.82
C LYS A 420 17.18 7.39 -17.80
N LYS A 421 17.52 7.93 -18.96
CA LYS A 421 18.53 7.36 -19.86
C LYS A 421 19.92 7.69 -19.37
N LEU A 422 20.92 6.90 -19.77
CA LEU A 422 22.31 7.11 -19.35
C LEU A 422 22.84 8.51 -19.68
N HIS A 423 22.50 9.10 -20.82
CA HIS A 423 22.93 10.46 -21.18
C HIS A 423 22.23 11.57 -20.38
N GLU A 424 21.08 11.29 -19.75
CA GLU A 424 20.31 12.23 -18.92
C GLU A 424 20.78 12.23 -17.46
N ILE A 425 21.56 11.21 -17.04
CA ILE A 425 22.13 11.14 -15.70
C ILE A 425 23.13 12.28 -15.50
N ASN A 426 23.04 12.98 -14.36
CA ASN A 426 23.92 14.10 -14.04
C ASN A 426 25.40 13.67 -14.16
N PRO A 427 26.25 14.40 -14.92
CA PRO A 427 27.67 14.11 -15.01
C PRO A 427 28.39 13.97 -13.66
N ALA A 428 27.91 14.65 -12.61
CA ALA A 428 28.45 14.52 -11.25
C ALA A 428 28.23 13.14 -10.61
N ASP A 429 27.23 12.38 -11.07
CA ASP A 429 26.95 11.02 -10.62
C ASP A 429 27.66 9.95 -11.47
N ARG A 430 28.37 10.35 -12.54
CA ARG A 430 29.12 9.45 -13.43
C ARG A 430 30.56 9.28 -12.92
N GLY A 431 30.95 8.05 -12.63
CA GLY A 431 32.27 7.71 -12.10
C GLY A 431 33.32 7.44 -13.19
N SER A 432 34.54 7.14 -12.75
CA SER A 432 35.67 6.91 -13.66
C SER A 432 35.48 5.71 -14.60
N ARG A 433 34.64 4.74 -14.22
CA ARG A 433 34.34 3.56 -15.04
C ARG A 433 33.24 3.82 -16.07
N TRP A 434 32.49 4.91 -15.95
CA TRP A 434 31.34 5.20 -16.82
C TRP A 434 31.69 5.10 -18.30
N THR A 435 32.70 5.85 -18.75
CA THR A 435 33.15 5.87 -20.14
C THR A 435 33.76 4.53 -20.58
N THR A 436 34.28 3.74 -19.64
CA THR A 436 34.81 2.40 -19.94
C THR A 436 33.67 1.40 -20.17
N LEU A 437 32.59 1.49 -19.40
CA LEU A 437 31.44 0.60 -19.50
C LEU A 437 30.52 0.96 -20.67
N TYR A 438 30.32 2.26 -20.90
CA TYR A 438 29.29 2.76 -21.81
C TYR A 438 29.82 3.64 -22.93
N GLY A 439 31.11 3.98 -22.99
CA GLY A 439 31.62 4.97 -23.94
C GLY A 439 31.19 6.41 -23.61
N ASN A 440 31.32 7.33 -24.57
CA ASN A 440 30.82 8.69 -24.42
C ASN A 440 29.31 8.72 -24.64
N VAL A 441 28.50 8.69 -23.58
CA VAL A 441 27.03 8.68 -23.69
C VAL A 441 26.45 10.03 -24.10
N ASP A 442 27.23 11.12 -24.00
CA ASP A 442 26.80 12.44 -24.47
C ASP A 442 26.85 12.55 -26.01
N ASP A 443 27.56 11.64 -26.68
CA ASP A 443 27.40 11.41 -28.12
C ASP A 443 26.18 10.50 -28.33
N LEU A 444 25.06 11.07 -28.79
CA LEU A 444 23.82 10.33 -29.04
C LEU A 444 23.96 9.22 -30.10
N ASN A 445 25.07 9.16 -30.84
CA ASN A 445 25.38 8.03 -31.73
C ASN A 445 25.92 6.81 -30.98
N ASN A 446 26.25 6.94 -29.69
CA ASN A 446 26.67 5.84 -28.85
C ASN A 446 25.48 4.90 -28.58
N PRO A 447 25.64 3.57 -28.77
CA PRO A 447 24.55 2.62 -28.54
C PRO A 447 24.00 2.61 -27.10
N PHE A 448 24.77 3.10 -26.13
CA PHE A 448 24.35 3.19 -24.73
C PHE A 448 23.75 4.55 -24.35
N ALA A 449 23.88 5.59 -25.18
CA ALA A 449 23.37 6.93 -24.84
C ALA A 449 21.88 6.89 -24.44
N ASN A 450 21.09 6.14 -25.21
CA ASN A 450 19.65 5.99 -25.01
C ASN A 450 19.27 4.76 -24.16
N TYR A 451 20.22 4.15 -23.44
CA TYR A 451 19.91 3.05 -22.54
C TYR A 451 19.11 3.56 -21.35
N LEU A 452 17.88 3.08 -21.19
CA LEU A 452 17.00 3.39 -20.08
C LEU A 452 17.40 2.60 -18.84
N VAL A 453 17.54 3.29 -17.71
CA VAL A 453 17.80 2.65 -16.42
C VAL A 453 16.54 1.88 -15.96
N PRO A 454 16.65 0.62 -15.52
CA PRO A 454 15.50 -0.12 -15.01
C PRO A 454 14.89 0.53 -13.77
N ALA A 455 13.59 0.34 -13.54
CA ALA A 455 12.93 0.77 -12.31
C ALA A 455 13.67 0.22 -11.08
N LEU A 456 13.65 0.98 -9.97
CA LEU A 456 14.47 0.69 -8.79
C LEU A 456 14.22 -0.73 -8.28
N THR A 457 12.96 -1.06 -8.08
CA THR A 457 12.50 -2.34 -7.55
C THR A 457 12.77 -3.50 -8.54
N GLU A 458 12.64 -3.28 -9.86
CA GLU A 458 13.02 -4.27 -10.89
C GLU A 458 14.52 -4.59 -10.79
N ALA A 459 15.35 -3.55 -10.71
CA ALA A 459 16.79 -3.67 -10.60
C ALA A 459 17.18 -4.44 -9.33
N MET A 460 16.57 -4.10 -8.20
CA MET A 460 16.83 -4.74 -6.91
C MET A 460 16.41 -6.22 -6.92
N HIS A 461 15.17 -6.53 -7.32
CA HIS A 461 14.68 -7.90 -7.33
C HIS A 461 15.44 -8.77 -8.33
N GLY A 462 15.71 -8.26 -9.54
CA GLY A 462 16.45 -8.96 -10.57
C GLY A 462 17.86 -9.37 -10.13
N GLN A 463 18.57 -8.47 -9.42
CA GLN A 463 19.91 -8.79 -8.91
C GLN A 463 19.88 -9.80 -7.76
N HIS A 464 19.00 -9.59 -6.77
CA HIS A 464 18.97 -10.43 -5.57
C HIS A 464 18.46 -11.83 -5.87
N LEU A 465 17.37 -11.98 -6.63
CA LEU A 465 16.81 -13.30 -6.91
C LEU A 465 17.69 -14.11 -7.86
N ALA A 466 18.42 -13.47 -8.78
CA ALA A 466 19.35 -14.18 -9.67
C ALA A 466 20.63 -14.67 -8.96
N HIS A 467 21.14 -13.92 -7.97
CA HIS A 467 22.45 -14.20 -7.36
C HIS A 467 22.39 -14.69 -5.91
N SER A 468 21.29 -14.44 -5.20
CA SER A 468 21.08 -14.87 -3.83
C SER A 468 19.58 -15.12 -3.56
N PRO A 469 18.99 -16.16 -4.18
CA PRO A 469 17.59 -16.51 -3.96
C PRO A 469 17.31 -16.99 -2.53
N MET A 470 18.34 -17.34 -1.76
CA MET A 470 18.25 -17.67 -0.34
C MET A 470 17.20 -18.76 -0.08
N THR A 471 17.24 -19.86 -0.85
CA THR A 471 16.17 -20.86 -0.82
C THR A 471 16.10 -21.63 0.51
N ASP A 472 14.91 -22.02 0.94
CA ASP A 472 14.72 -22.99 2.01
C ASP A 472 14.98 -24.43 1.55
N GLY A 473 14.79 -25.41 2.44
CA GLY A 473 14.93 -26.83 2.15
C GLY A 473 13.91 -27.39 1.14
N GLN A 474 12.88 -26.61 0.78
CA GLN A 474 11.88 -26.95 -0.25
C GLN A 474 12.08 -26.15 -1.54
N GLY A 475 13.12 -25.32 -1.63
CA GLY A 475 13.43 -24.50 -2.80
C GLY A 475 12.72 -23.15 -2.83
N ARG A 476 11.91 -22.78 -1.83
CA ARG A 476 11.24 -21.47 -1.81
C ARG A 476 12.23 -20.38 -1.51
N SER A 477 12.22 -19.30 -2.29
CA SER A 477 13.10 -18.15 -2.06
C SER A 477 12.84 -17.50 -0.69
N GLY A 478 13.89 -17.32 0.11
CA GLY A 478 13.88 -16.56 1.36
C GLY A 478 14.31 -15.10 1.18
N ALA A 479 14.74 -14.71 -0.02
CA ALA A 479 15.29 -13.39 -0.31
C ALA A 479 14.33 -12.23 0.03
N CYS A 480 13.01 -12.48 -0.07
CA CYS A 480 11.98 -11.52 0.29
C CYS A 480 12.16 -10.99 1.72
N GLN A 481 12.46 -11.84 2.70
CA GLN A 481 12.62 -11.43 4.11
C GLN A 481 13.95 -10.71 4.39
N GLY A 482 14.90 -10.76 3.45
CA GLY A 482 16.12 -9.95 3.51
C GLY A 482 15.86 -8.48 3.20
N CYS A 483 14.88 -8.19 2.34
CA CYS A 483 14.60 -6.84 1.86
C CYS A 483 13.26 -6.27 2.39
N HIS A 484 12.38 -7.13 2.91
CA HIS A 484 11.10 -6.72 3.47
C HIS A 484 11.09 -6.81 4.99
N PRO A 485 10.23 -5.98 5.63
CA PRO A 485 10.00 -5.99 7.06
C PRO A 485 9.91 -7.37 7.73
N ALA A 486 10.81 -7.64 8.67
CA ALA A 486 10.97 -8.92 9.36
C ALA A 486 11.05 -8.79 10.90
N HIS A 487 11.10 -7.57 11.44
CA HIS A 487 11.18 -7.36 12.87
C HIS A 487 9.85 -7.65 13.58
N ARG A 488 9.95 -7.97 14.87
CA ARG A 488 8.82 -8.29 15.74
C ARG A 488 8.55 -7.15 16.71
N SER A 489 7.31 -7.00 17.16
CA SER A 489 6.96 -5.95 18.12
C SER A 489 7.68 -6.09 19.47
N ASP A 490 7.99 -7.33 19.89
CA ASP A 490 8.73 -7.62 21.12
C ASP A 490 10.24 -7.33 21.03
N GLY A 491 10.76 -7.06 19.83
CA GLY A 491 12.19 -6.86 19.56
C GLY A 491 13.04 -8.13 19.68
N SER A 492 12.43 -9.32 19.82
CA SER A 492 13.17 -10.58 19.86
C SER A 492 13.76 -10.89 18.48
N MET A 493 15.02 -11.34 18.45
CA MET A 493 15.68 -11.82 17.24
C MET A 493 15.71 -13.36 17.16
N ALA A 494 14.99 -14.05 18.05
CA ALA A 494 14.88 -15.51 18.02
C ALA A 494 14.10 -15.94 16.77
N ASN A 495 14.61 -16.95 16.04
CA ASN A 495 14.03 -17.45 14.79
C ASN A 495 13.85 -16.39 13.68
N TYR A 496 14.68 -15.35 13.72
CA TYR A 496 14.75 -14.35 12.65
C TYR A 496 15.17 -15.00 11.31
N PRO A 497 14.58 -14.62 10.17
CA PRO A 497 14.76 -15.32 8.89
C PRO A 497 16.19 -15.22 8.32
N ILE A 498 16.94 -14.18 8.68
CA ILE A 498 18.25 -13.88 8.10
C ILE A 498 19.32 -13.83 9.20
N THR A 499 20.38 -14.63 9.06
CA THR A 499 21.49 -14.60 10.02
C THR A 499 22.24 -13.27 9.95
N THR A 500 23.08 -12.98 10.95
CA THR A 500 23.93 -11.76 10.93
C THR A 500 24.93 -11.73 9.78
N ASP A 501 25.25 -12.90 9.23
CA ASP A 501 26.15 -13.07 8.08
C ASP A 501 25.38 -13.11 6.75
N GLY A 502 24.08 -12.82 6.76
CA GLY A 502 23.26 -12.70 5.56
C GLY A 502 22.80 -14.03 4.94
N LEU A 503 22.80 -15.12 5.72
CA LEU A 503 22.34 -16.44 5.28
C LEU A 503 20.84 -16.62 5.58
N ASN A 504 20.15 -17.44 4.80
CA ASN A 504 18.80 -17.88 5.16
C ASN A 504 18.88 -18.86 6.33
N ALA A 505 18.38 -18.45 7.50
CA ALA A 505 18.38 -19.28 8.71
C ALA A 505 17.53 -20.56 8.57
N PHE A 506 16.59 -20.58 7.64
CA PHE A 506 15.70 -21.70 7.33
C PHE A 506 16.09 -22.43 6.03
N GLY A 507 17.25 -22.11 5.47
CA GLY A 507 17.77 -22.74 4.27
C GLY A 507 19.03 -23.57 4.51
N PRO A 508 19.44 -24.37 3.50
CA PRO A 508 20.68 -25.15 3.56
C PRO A 508 21.91 -24.29 3.85
N GLU A 509 21.97 -23.08 3.31
CA GLU A 509 23.09 -22.15 3.52
C GLU A 509 23.22 -21.69 4.99
N GLY A 510 22.10 -21.53 5.70
CA GLY A 510 22.10 -21.24 7.14
C GLY A 510 22.26 -22.48 8.03
N GLY A 511 22.56 -23.65 7.44
CA GLY A 511 22.74 -24.90 8.17
C GLY A 511 21.44 -25.69 8.41
N ASN A 512 20.35 -25.35 7.73
CA ASN A 512 19.05 -26.02 7.87
C ASN A 512 18.57 -26.62 6.53
N PRO A 513 19.11 -27.77 6.09
CA PRO A 513 18.85 -28.33 4.77
C PRO A 513 17.41 -28.82 4.56
N THR A 514 16.67 -29.06 5.65
CA THR A 514 15.24 -29.44 5.61
C THR A 514 14.35 -28.33 6.16
N GLY A 515 14.91 -27.12 6.32
CA GLY A 515 14.20 -25.97 6.86
C GLY A 515 13.12 -25.48 5.90
N ASP A 516 12.22 -24.68 6.44
CA ASP A 516 11.05 -24.15 5.74
C ASP A 516 10.91 -22.68 6.13
N ASN A 517 10.90 -21.78 5.15
CA ASN A 517 10.84 -20.34 5.41
C ASN A 517 9.59 -19.95 6.19
N ARG A 518 8.50 -20.72 6.08
CA ARG A 518 7.25 -20.49 6.81
C ARG A 518 7.37 -20.76 8.31
N ASP A 519 8.48 -21.37 8.73
CA ASP A 519 8.78 -21.56 10.15
C ASP A 519 9.47 -20.36 10.80
N ALA A 520 9.83 -19.33 10.01
CA ALA A 520 10.39 -18.08 10.50
C ALA A 520 9.45 -17.36 11.49
N ALA A 521 10.06 -16.69 12.46
CA ALA A 521 9.35 -15.95 13.48
C ALA A 521 9.17 -14.48 13.07
N GLY A 522 7.99 -14.16 12.58
CA GLY A 522 7.51 -12.79 12.51
C GLY A 522 8.14 -11.89 11.45
N GLY A 523 7.71 -10.64 11.51
CA GLY A 523 7.82 -9.64 10.45
C GLY A 523 6.46 -9.03 10.13
N CYS A 524 6.44 -7.92 9.40
CA CYS A 524 5.16 -7.27 9.05
C CYS A 524 4.22 -8.16 8.21
N PHE A 525 4.76 -9.25 7.63
CA PHE A 525 4.04 -10.18 6.75
C PHE A 525 3.97 -11.60 7.31
N VAL A 526 5.11 -12.22 7.65
CA VAL A 526 5.16 -13.64 8.08
C VAL A 526 4.50 -13.80 9.44
N GLY A 527 3.40 -14.55 9.46
CA GLY A 527 2.59 -14.83 10.65
C GLY A 527 1.75 -13.64 11.15
N ARG A 528 1.83 -12.45 10.53
CA ARG A 528 0.80 -11.42 10.71
C ARG A 528 -0.34 -11.60 9.71
N ASP A 529 0.00 -11.97 8.47
CA ASP A 529 -0.97 -12.31 7.42
C ASP A 529 -1.67 -13.63 7.74
N VAL A 530 -3.02 -13.66 7.73
CA VAL A 530 -3.80 -14.90 7.86
C VAL A 530 -3.34 -15.97 6.89
N HIS A 531 -2.93 -15.63 5.67
CA HIS A 531 -2.51 -16.62 4.68
C HIS A 531 -1.20 -17.31 5.06
N SER A 532 -0.29 -16.60 5.74
CA SER A 532 0.99 -17.16 6.19
C SER A 532 0.93 -17.69 7.63
N ASN A 533 -0.08 -17.34 8.41
CA ASN A 533 -0.19 -17.74 9.81
C ASN A 533 -0.86 -19.12 9.96
N SER A 534 -0.09 -20.08 10.49
CA SER A 534 -0.58 -21.42 10.86
C SER A 534 -1.59 -21.44 12.02
N ALA A 535 -1.63 -20.39 12.85
CA ALA A 535 -2.50 -20.25 14.01
C ALA A 535 -3.87 -19.63 13.67
N ARG A 536 -4.17 -19.41 12.39
CA ARG A 536 -5.43 -18.75 11.97
C ARG A 536 -6.71 -19.45 12.36
N TYR A 537 -6.64 -20.74 12.66
CA TYR A 537 -7.79 -21.55 13.04
C TYR A 537 -7.92 -21.63 14.56
N GLY A 538 -8.98 -21.05 15.09
CA GLY A 538 -9.29 -20.95 16.52
C GLY A 538 -10.49 -20.03 16.78
N GLU A 539 -10.51 -18.88 16.10
CA GLU A 539 -11.60 -17.88 16.17
C GLU A 539 -12.25 -17.59 14.82
N ILE A 540 -11.54 -17.82 13.70
CA ILE A 540 -12.15 -17.93 12.38
C ILE A 540 -12.89 -19.28 12.34
N PRO A 541 -14.23 -19.31 12.19
CA PRO A 541 -14.98 -20.56 12.15
C PRO A 541 -14.41 -21.46 11.05
N ALA A 542 -14.07 -22.71 11.39
CA ALA A 542 -13.74 -23.72 10.39
C ALA A 542 -14.95 -23.87 9.46
N GLY A 543 -14.81 -23.35 8.23
CA GLY A 543 -15.90 -23.24 7.26
C GLY A 543 -15.36 -23.22 5.83
N ASP A 544 -16.27 -23.09 4.87
CA ASP A 544 -15.91 -22.87 3.47
C ASP A 544 -15.26 -21.49 3.33
N ILE A 545 -13.95 -21.47 3.11
CA ILE A 545 -13.16 -20.26 2.84
C ILE A 545 -13.30 -19.78 1.39
N HIS A 546 -14.25 -20.37 0.65
CA HIS A 546 -14.68 -19.95 -0.67
C HIS A 546 -13.51 -19.84 -1.64
N LEU A 547 -12.76 -20.94 -1.78
CA LEU A 547 -11.58 -20.99 -2.64
C LEU A 547 -11.93 -21.44 -4.06
N ASN A 548 -11.31 -20.80 -5.04
CA ASN A 548 -11.30 -21.24 -6.43
C ASN A 548 -10.28 -22.38 -6.63
N ALA A 549 -10.09 -22.84 -7.87
CA ALA A 549 -9.15 -23.92 -8.16
C ALA A 549 -7.70 -23.67 -7.72
N VAL A 550 -7.21 -22.43 -7.84
CA VAL A 550 -5.85 -22.05 -7.41
C VAL A 550 -5.75 -22.09 -5.89
N GLY A 551 -6.71 -21.47 -5.20
CA GLY A 551 -6.76 -21.45 -3.74
C GLY A 551 -6.84 -22.86 -3.14
N GLN A 552 -7.71 -23.72 -3.70
CA GLN A 552 -7.84 -25.12 -3.27
C GLN A 552 -6.53 -25.89 -3.47
N TRP A 553 -5.82 -25.64 -4.58
CA TRP A 553 -4.54 -26.25 -4.85
C TRP A 553 -3.48 -25.81 -3.85
N LEU A 554 -3.37 -24.50 -3.57
CA LEU A 554 -2.44 -23.96 -2.57
C LEU A 554 -2.74 -24.47 -1.16
N GLN A 555 -4.02 -24.53 -0.77
CA GLN A 555 -4.41 -25.08 0.52
C GLN A 555 -3.95 -26.53 0.67
N THR A 556 -4.17 -27.34 -0.36
CA THR A 556 -3.85 -28.77 -0.33
C THR A 556 -2.35 -29.04 -0.38
N ASN A 557 -1.64 -28.40 -1.31
CA ASN A 557 -0.27 -28.78 -1.68
C ASN A 557 0.79 -27.93 -0.98
N VAL A 558 0.45 -26.71 -0.58
CA VAL A 558 1.39 -25.80 0.08
C VAL A 558 1.06 -25.70 1.55
N ALA A 559 -0.10 -25.14 1.90
CA ALA A 559 -0.48 -24.92 3.30
C ALA A 559 -0.49 -26.22 4.10
N ASN A 560 -1.18 -27.25 3.59
CA ASN A 560 -1.26 -28.57 4.22
C ASN A 560 -0.19 -29.57 3.73
N GLY A 561 0.74 -29.16 2.86
CA GLY A 561 1.72 -30.06 2.23
C GLY A 561 2.63 -30.79 3.21
N ALA A 562 2.84 -30.22 4.41
CA ALA A 562 3.62 -30.82 5.49
C ALA A 562 2.79 -31.73 6.43
N GLY A 563 1.55 -32.10 6.04
CA GLY A 563 0.62 -32.88 6.88
C GLY A 563 -0.06 -32.08 7.99
N SER A 564 0.26 -30.79 8.09
CA SER A 564 -0.39 -29.80 8.95
C SER A 564 -0.33 -28.45 8.25
N ASP A 565 -1.21 -27.55 8.64
CA ASP A 565 -1.31 -26.23 8.05
C ASP A 565 -0.16 -25.31 8.49
N LYS A 566 0.71 -24.98 7.54
CA LYS A 566 1.81 -24.03 7.70
C LYS A 566 1.55 -22.65 7.09
N GLY A 567 0.37 -22.45 6.48
CA GLY A 567 0.13 -21.30 5.62
C GLY A 567 0.92 -21.34 4.31
N ILE A 568 0.82 -20.27 3.55
CA ILE A 568 1.51 -20.06 2.27
C ILE A 568 2.63 -19.02 2.40
N TRP A 569 3.51 -18.97 1.41
CA TRP A 569 4.67 -18.10 1.33
C TRP A 569 4.49 -16.98 0.30
N CYS A 570 5.31 -15.93 0.41
CA CYS A 570 5.24 -14.72 -0.45
C CYS A 570 5.18 -15.08 -1.95
N THR A 571 6.03 -15.99 -2.41
CA THR A 571 6.10 -16.40 -3.81
C THR A 571 4.91 -17.26 -4.27
N ASN A 572 4.05 -17.73 -3.37
CA ASN A 572 2.79 -18.39 -3.74
C ASN A 572 1.69 -17.37 -4.07
N CYS A 573 1.82 -16.14 -3.56
CA CYS A 573 0.91 -15.03 -3.79
C CYS A 573 1.47 -13.98 -4.75
N HIS A 574 2.74 -14.01 -5.10
CA HIS A 574 3.31 -13.11 -6.09
C HIS A 574 3.91 -13.98 -7.19
N THR A 575 3.10 -14.28 -8.21
CA THR A 575 3.41 -15.25 -9.29
C THR A 575 3.16 -14.65 -10.66
N GLN A 576 3.78 -15.23 -11.69
CA GLN A 576 3.49 -14.87 -13.07
C GLN A 576 2.06 -15.27 -13.47
N LEU A 577 1.53 -16.35 -12.89
CA LEU A 577 0.15 -16.79 -13.12
C LEU A 577 -0.86 -15.69 -12.80
N GLN A 578 -0.72 -14.99 -11.67
CA GLN A 578 -1.69 -13.95 -11.26
C GLN A 578 -1.72 -12.77 -12.23
N ARG A 579 -0.56 -12.42 -12.78
CA ARG A 579 -0.46 -11.45 -13.87
C ARG A 579 -1.24 -11.92 -15.09
N ASP A 580 -1.13 -13.19 -15.46
CA ASP A 580 -1.84 -13.75 -16.60
C ASP A 580 -3.35 -13.95 -16.35
N LEU A 581 -3.77 -14.20 -15.11
CA LEU A 581 -5.18 -14.18 -14.70
C LEU A 581 -5.77 -12.77 -14.86
N TYR A 582 -5.02 -11.73 -14.43
CA TYR A 582 -5.43 -10.34 -14.59
C TYR A 582 -5.56 -9.93 -16.08
N LYS A 583 -4.69 -10.44 -16.94
CA LYS A 583 -4.81 -10.27 -18.40
C LYS A 583 -6.10 -10.87 -18.94
N ALA A 584 -6.53 -12.01 -18.42
CA ALA A 584 -7.72 -12.69 -18.90
C ALA A 584 -9.05 -12.03 -18.47
N ASP A 585 -9.02 -11.11 -17.51
CA ASP A 585 -10.23 -10.46 -16.97
C ASP A 585 -10.77 -9.35 -17.88
N HIS A 586 -12.10 -9.27 -18.02
CA HIS A 586 -12.85 -8.30 -18.83
C HIS A 586 -14.20 -7.98 -18.17
N LEU A 587 -14.14 -7.61 -16.90
CA LEU A 587 -15.26 -7.63 -15.99
C LEU A 587 -16.22 -6.47 -16.25
N THR A 588 -17.51 -6.78 -16.33
CA THR A 588 -18.59 -5.80 -16.15
C THR A 588 -19.08 -5.76 -14.70
N SER A 589 -18.81 -6.83 -13.94
CA SER A 589 -19.10 -6.96 -12.52
C SER A 589 -18.06 -7.88 -11.88
N ALA A 590 -17.38 -7.38 -10.86
CA ALA A 590 -16.40 -8.17 -10.11
C ALA A 590 -17.08 -9.17 -9.14
N ILE A 591 -18.28 -8.86 -8.67
CA ILE A 591 -19.03 -9.65 -7.68
C ILE A 591 -19.90 -10.72 -8.33
N ASN A 592 -20.28 -10.52 -9.59
CA ASN A 592 -21.01 -11.51 -10.38
C ASN A 592 -20.41 -11.54 -11.79
N PRO A 593 -19.16 -11.99 -11.95
CA PRO A 593 -18.51 -12.01 -13.25
C PRO A 593 -19.21 -13.00 -14.17
N ALA A 594 -19.36 -12.64 -15.44
CA ALA A 594 -19.84 -13.58 -16.44
C ALA A 594 -18.73 -14.61 -16.74
N PRO A 595 -19.04 -15.91 -16.94
CA PRO A 595 -18.02 -16.93 -17.24
C PRO A 595 -17.17 -16.65 -18.50
N ALA A 596 -17.64 -15.77 -19.39
CA ALA A 596 -16.89 -15.35 -20.57
C ALA A 596 -15.90 -14.20 -20.32
N THR A 597 -15.93 -13.60 -19.12
CA THR A 597 -15.22 -12.36 -18.76
C THR A 597 -14.14 -12.55 -17.71
N THR A 598 -13.96 -13.77 -17.21
CA THR A 598 -12.89 -14.14 -16.29
C THR A 598 -12.59 -15.62 -16.44
N VAL A 599 -11.38 -16.03 -16.06
CA VAL A 599 -10.98 -17.46 -16.00
C VAL A 599 -10.88 -17.97 -14.55
N ARG A 600 -11.16 -17.09 -13.59
CA ARG A 600 -10.94 -17.34 -12.15
C ARG A 600 -12.04 -18.19 -11.51
N ASP A 601 -13.12 -18.45 -12.24
CA ASP A 601 -14.22 -19.34 -11.87
C ASP A 601 -13.97 -20.81 -12.30
N ALA A 602 -12.81 -21.09 -12.88
CA ALA A 602 -12.40 -22.45 -13.25
C ALA A 602 -12.54 -23.46 -12.11
N ALA A 603 -13.06 -24.64 -12.42
CA ALA A 603 -13.36 -25.69 -11.44
C ALA A 603 -12.14 -26.52 -11.03
N SER A 604 -11.04 -26.45 -11.79
CA SER A 604 -9.77 -27.14 -11.52
C SER A 604 -8.60 -26.47 -12.23
N LEU A 605 -7.36 -26.80 -11.90
CA LEU A 605 -6.20 -26.29 -12.65
C LEU A 605 -6.19 -26.73 -14.13
N THR A 606 -6.77 -27.89 -14.45
CA THR A 606 -6.89 -28.36 -15.84
C THR A 606 -7.91 -27.53 -16.61
N ASP A 607 -9.02 -27.21 -15.96
CA ASP A 607 -10.04 -26.31 -16.51
C ASP A 607 -9.45 -24.89 -16.69
N LEU A 608 -8.75 -24.38 -15.68
CA LEU A 608 -8.06 -23.08 -15.76
C LEU A 608 -7.08 -23.02 -16.94
N ALA A 609 -6.25 -24.05 -17.11
CA ALA A 609 -5.35 -24.14 -18.26
C ALA A 609 -6.11 -24.12 -19.60
N THR A 610 -7.25 -24.81 -19.66
CA THR A 610 -8.10 -24.83 -20.86
C THR A 610 -8.66 -23.45 -21.16
N GLN A 611 -9.17 -22.75 -20.15
CA GLN A 611 -9.73 -21.42 -20.27
C GLN A 611 -8.68 -20.37 -20.65
N LEU A 612 -7.49 -20.40 -20.04
CA LEU A 612 -6.37 -19.52 -20.42
C LEU A 612 -5.97 -19.71 -21.88
N ASN A 613 -5.86 -20.96 -22.34
CA ASN A 613 -5.57 -21.27 -23.74
C ASN A 613 -6.71 -20.80 -24.67
N ALA A 614 -7.96 -20.97 -24.27
CA ALA A 614 -9.13 -20.54 -25.05
C ALA A 614 -9.24 -19.01 -25.14
N ALA A 615 -8.82 -18.30 -24.09
CA ALA A 615 -8.69 -16.84 -24.06
C ALA A 615 -7.49 -16.32 -24.86
N GLY A 616 -6.66 -17.20 -25.45
CA GLY A 616 -5.49 -16.81 -26.23
C GLY A 616 -4.32 -16.29 -25.39
N ILE A 617 -4.34 -16.51 -24.07
CA ILE A 617 -3.27 -16.11 -23.17
C ILE A 617 -2.14 -17.14 -23.24
N ALA A 618 -0.99 -16.77 -23.80
CA ALA A 618 0.18 -17.65 -23.86
C ALA A 618 0.95 -17.66 -22.51
N PRO A 619 1.56 -18.80 -22.13
CA PRO A 619 2.48 -18.83 -21.00
C PRO A 619 3.71 -17.93 -21.24
N ALA A 620 4.34 -17.50 -20.15
CA ALA A 620 5.57 -16.72 -20.24
C ALA A 620 6.67 -17.47 -21.04
N ALA A 621 7.30 -16.78 -21.99
CA ALA A 621 8.29 -17.38 -22.89
C ALA A 621 9.46 -18.06 -22.16
N ALA A 622 9.83 -17.57 -20.97
CA ALA A 622 10.87 -18.16 -20.12
C ALA A 622 10.57 -19.61 -19.68
N THR A 623 9.31 -20.05 -19.76
CA THR A 623 8.91 -21.43 -19.47
C THR A 623 9.23 -22.40 -20.62
N GLY A 624 9.44 -21.88 -21.84
CA GLY A 624 9.55 -22.69 -23.07
C GLY A 624 8.24 -23.34 -23.52
N ALA A 625 7.13 -23.15 -22.80
CA ALA A 625 5.83 -23.70 -23.14
C ALA A 625 5.07 -22.78 -24.11
N THR A 626 4.35 -23.38 -25.06
CA THR A 626 3.46 -22.66 -25.99
C THR A 626 2.00 -22.70 -25.56
N THR A 627 1.64 -23.56 -24.61
CA THR A 627 0.28 -23.72 -24.09
C THR A 627 0.30 -23.96 -22.59
N TRP A 628 -0.77 -23.55 -21.91
CA TRP A 628 -0.98 -23.82 -20.50
C TRP A 628 -1.33 -25.28 -20.24
N THR A 629 -0.79 -25.82 -19.16
CA THR A 629 -1.16 -27.12 -18.59
C THR A 629 -1.32 -26.98 -17.08
N SER A 630 -2.08 -27.88 -16.45
CA SER A 630 -2.18 -27.90 -14.98
C SER A 630 -0.84 -28.15 -14.29
N THR A 631 0.10 -28.83 -14.95
CA THR A 631 1.48 -28.97 -14.47
C THR A 631 2.19 -27.63 -14.43
N LEU A 632 2.20 -26.91 -15.56
CA LEU A 632 2.87 -25.62 -15.68
C LEU A 632 2.31 -24.59 -14.70
N ILE A 633 0.97 -24.51 -14.58
CA ILE A 633 0.30 -23.61 -13.62
C ILE A 633 0.87 -23.81 -12.22
N ALA A 634 1.03 -25.06 -11.81
CA ALA A 634 1.47 -25.33 -10.46
C ALA A 634 3.00 -25.31 -10.26
N GLU A 635 3.79 -25.36 -11.34
CA GLU A 635 5.22 -24.97 -11.32
C GLU A 635 5.41 -23.46 -11.08
N MET A 636 4.41 -22.64 -11.47
CA MET A 636 4.38 -21.21 -11.15
C MET A 636 3.90 -20.92 -9.72
N LEU A 637 3.15 -21.84 -9.11
CA LEU A 637 2.59 -21.64 -7.77
C LEU A 637 3.54 -22.07 -6.66
N ASP A 638 4.34 -23.13 -6.83
CA ASP A 638 5.26 -23.61 -5.78
C ASP A 638 6.45 -24.38 -6.38
N PRO A 639 7.69 -24.20 -5.87
CA PRO A 639 8.88 -24.89 -6.38
C PRO A 639 9.10 -26.28 -5.77
N GLY A 640 8.18 -26.77 -4.93
CA GLY A 640 8.36 -27.97 -4.12
C GLY A 640 8.53 -29.27 -4.92
N SER A 641 8.79 -30.37 -4.21
CA SER A 641 9.14 -31.71 -4.74
C SER A 641 8.14 -32.35 -5.71
N HIS A 642 6.99 -31.73 -5.93
CA HIS A 642 5.95 -32.18 -6.84
C HIS A 642 6.07 -31.58 -8.25
N ARG A 643 7.17 -30.86 -8.55
CA ARG A 643 7.37 -30.05 -9.77
C ARG A 643 8.77 -30.25 -10.35
N ALA A 644 8.89 -30.12 -11.68
CA ALA A 644 10.17 -30.32 -12.38
C ALA A 644 10.98 -29.03 -12.51
N HIS A 645 10.31 -27.87 -12.44
CA HIS A 645 10.88 -26.54 -12.58
C HIS A 645 10.34 -25.57 -11.51
N ASP A 646 11.18 -24.62 -11.07
CA ASP A 646 10.76 -23.49 -10.24
C ASP A 646 10.51 -22.26 -11.13
N PHE A 647 9.24 -21.88 -11.26
CA PHE A 647 8.83 -20.66 -11.95
C PHE A 647 8.26 -19.60 -11.00
N THR A 648 8.39 -19.79 -9.69
CA THR A 648 7.81 -18.90 -8.69
C THR A 648 8.49 -17.53 -8.64
N THR A 649 9.72 -17.42 -9.15
CA THR A 649 10.44 -16.16 -9.30
C THR A 649 10.31 -15.54 -10.70
N LEU A 650 9.48 -16.15 -11.59
CA LEU A 650 9.09 -15.59 -12.89
C LEU A 650 8.37 -14.21 -12.86
N PRO A 651 7.98 -13.69 -11.71
CA PRO A 651 7.70 -12.28 -11.46
C PRO A 651 8.85 -11.27 -11.50
N TRP A 652 10.09 -11.64 -11.17
CA TRP A 652 11.17 -10.66 -10.90
C TRP A 652 12.50 -10.69 -11.71
N LEU A 653 12.76 -11.70 -12.55
CA LEU A 653 13.83 -11.71 -13.58
C LEU A 653 13.79 -10.47 -14.49
N ALA A 654 14.98 -10.13 -14.99
CA ALA A 654 15.22 -8.99 -15.88
C ALA A 654 14.57 -9.14 -17.27
N GLY A 655 14.25 -8.00 -17.89
CA GLY A 655 13.82 -7.94 -19.30
C GLY A 655 12.40 -8.43 -19.54
N ARG A 656 11.57 -8.48 -18.49
CA ARG A 656 10.17 -8.85 -18.62
C ARG A 656 9.33 -7.64 -18.98
N THR A 657 8.52 -7.81 -20.01
CA THR A 657 7.41 -6.91 -20.30
C THR A 657 6.32 -7.16 -19.28
N THR A 658 6.06 -6.18 -18.42
CA THR A 658 4.74 -6.06 -17.79
C THR A 658 3.71 -5.55 -18.79
N GLY A 659 4.17 -5.03 -19.93
CA GLY A 659 3.39 -4.36 -20.97
C GLY A 659 2.17 -5.09 -21.57
N ASN A 660 1.90 -6.33 -21.15
CA ASN A 660 0.67 -7.03 -21.51
C ASN A 660 -0.36 -7.11 -20.36
N ILE A 661 -0.07 -6.63 -19.14
CA ILE A 661 -0.94 -6.80 -17.95
C ILE A 661 -1.91 -5.63 -17.79
N ALA A 662 -1.54 -4.43 -18.23
CA ALA A 662 -2.40 -3.27 -18.30
C ALA A 662 -2.01 -2.37 -19.47
N ALA A 663 -2.98 -1.57 -19.89
CA ALA A 663 -2.79 -0.54 -20.89
C ALA A 663 -3.48 0.76 -20.48
N VAL A 664 -2.84 1.86 -20.80
CA VAL A 664 -3.29 3.23 -20.63
C VAL A 664 -3.78 3.67 -22.01
N SER A 665 -4.98 4.22 -22.12
CA SER A 665 -5.47 4.74 -23.40
C SER A 665 -5.17 6.23 -23.52
N VAL A 666 -4.71 6.64 -24.70
CA VAL A 666 -4.10 7.94 -24.97
C VAL A 666 -4.67 8.54 -26.27
N SER A 667 -4.92 9.84 -26.32
CA SER A 667 -5.40 10.53 -27.55
C SER A 667 -4.26 10.72 -28.56
N ALA A 668 -4.37 10.18 -29.77
CA ALA A 668 -3.28 10.26 -30.76
C ALA A 668 -3.13 11.62 -31.46
N THR A 669 -4.11 12.52 -31.39
CA THR A 669 -3.98 13.90 -31.89
C THR A 669 -3.03 14.71 -31.01
N LEU A 670 -2.94 14.36 -29.73
CA LEU A 670 -2.13 15.04 -28.73
C LEU A 670 -0.82 14.29 -28.41
N ALA A 671 -0.76 12.98 -28.67
CA ALA A 671 0.49 12.21 -28.73
C ALA A 671 1.27 12.42 -30.06
N ASN A 672 0.80 13.32 -30.93
CA ASN A 672 1.49 13.66 -32.18
C ASN A 672 2.59 14.71 -31.91
N PRO A 673 3.89 14.39 -32.15
CA PRO A 673 5.00 15.33 -31.97
C PRO A 673 4.86 16.65 -32.74
N ALA A 674 3.94 16.72 -33.71
CA ALA A 674 3.68 17.90 -34.52
C ALA A 674 2.79 18.97 -33.85
N ASN A 675 2.26 18.74 -32.63
CA ASN A 675 1.28 19.64 -32.02
C ASN A 675 1.40 19.73 -30.48
N PRO A 676 2.53 20.22 -29.94
CA PRO A 676 2.69 20.48 -28.51
C PRO A 676 1.76 21.59 -28.02
N ASP A 677 1.54 21.66 -26.71
CA ASP A 677 0.85 22.75 -26.06
C ASP A 677 1.71 24.04 -26.01
N ILE A 678 1.32 24.99 -25.15
CA ILE A 678 1.94 26.31 -25.13
C ILE A 678 3.39 26.28 -24.58
N ASP A 679 3.74 25.23 -23.83
CA ASP A 679 5.01 24.96 -23.17
C ASP A 679 5.97 24.16 -24.06
N GLY A 680 5.42 23.36 -24.97
CA GLY A 680 6.19 22.34 -25.70
C GLY A 680 5.87 20.91 -25.27
N GLU A 681 4.94 20.73 -24.34
CA GLU A 681 4.52 19.46 -23.77
C GLU A 681 3.32 18.87 -24.53
N TYR A 682 3.06 17.58 -24.33
CA TYR A 682 2.08 16.86 -25.11
C TYR A 682 0.94 16.38 -24.23
N ASN A 683 -0.27 16.79 -24.58
CA ASN A 683 -1.45 16.53 -23.77
C ASN A 683 -1.99 15.11 -23.94
N VAL A 684 -1.45 14.13 -23.23
CA VAL A 684 -2.05 12.80 -23.27
C VAL A 684 -3.02 12.62 -22.12
N SER A 685 -4.32 12.78 -22.39
CA SER A 685 -5.35 12.38 -21.43
C SER A 685 -5.34 10.86 -21.30
N ILE A 686 -5.09 10.35 -20.09
CA ILE A 686 -5.25 8.93 -19.84
C ILE A 686 -6.73 8.61 -19.70
N ILE A 687 -7.28 8.05 -20.76
CA ILE A 687 -8.67 7.64 -20.84
C ILE A 687 -8.72 6.23 -20.28
N GLY A 688 -9.21 6.05 -19.05
CA GLY A 688 -9.35 4.72 -18.49
C GLY A 688 -10.26 3.89 -19.39
N LEU A 689 -9.75 2.83 -20.00
CA LEU A 689 -10.50 1.90 -20.84
C LEU A 689 -10.29 0.47 -20.34
N ASP A 690 -11.15 -0.48 -20.75
CA ASP A 690 -10.75 -1.89 -20.66
C ASP A 690 -9.49 -2.04 -21.54
N PRO A 691 -8.33 -2.36 -20.95
CA PRO A 691 -7.07 -2.40 -21.68
C PRO A 691 -7.04 -3.51 -22.74
N ASN A 692 -7.96 -4.46 -22.69
CA ASN A 692 -8.00 -5.58 -23.61
C ASN A 692 -9.08 -5.44 -24.71
N VAL A 693 -10.04 -4.54 -24.55
CA VAL A 693 -11.08 -4.24 -25.55
C VAL A 693 -11.24 -2.73 -25.60
N VAL A 694 -10.76 -2.08 -26.66
CA VAL A 694 -11.04 -0.65 -26.89
C VAL A 694 -12.55 -0.52 -27.08
N PRO A 695 -13.31 0.01 -26.12
CA PRO A 695 -14.74 0.20 -26.29
C PRO A 695 -14.95 1.40 -27.24
N ALA A 696 -16.11 1.45 -27.90
CA ALA A 696 -16.48 2.60 -28.74
C ALA A 696 -16.62 3.91 -27.93
N THR A 697 -16.68 3.77 -26.62
CA THR A 697 -16.75 4.86 -25.65
C THR A 697 -15.63 4.73 -24.63
N ASP A 698 -15.18 5.85 -24.07
CA ASP A 698 -14.33 5.83 -22.89
C ASP A 698 -15.01 5.17 -21.67
N LEU A 699 -14.31 5.02 -20.53
CA LEU A 699 -14.91 4.60 -19.25
C LEU A 699 -16.14 5.43 -18.84
N PHE A 700 -16.35 6.54 -19.51
CA PHE A 700 -17.21 7.62 -19.12
C PHE A 700 -18.36 7.82 -20.12
N GLY A 701 -18.48 6.94 -21.12
CA GLY A 701 -19.59 6.94 -22.07
C GLY A 701 -19.48 8.00 -23.17
N ASN A 702 -18.38 8.77 -23.24
CA ASN A 702 -18.09 9.60 -24.40
C ASN A 702 -17.57 8.72 -25.52
N PRO A 703 -17.86 9.01 -26.81
CA PRO A 703 -17.16 8.36 -27.90
C PRO A 703 -15.66 8.44 -27.63
N ALA A 704 -14.99 7.30 -27.55
CA ALA A 704 -13.54 7.28 -27.47
C ALA A 704 -13.05 8.12 -28.66
N PRO A 705 -12.11 9.08 -28.47
CA PRO A 705 -11.52 9.80 -29.59
C PRO A 705 -11.20 8.83 -30.71
N ALA A 706 -11.57 9.17 -31.95
CA ALA A 706 -11.46 8.24 -33.10
C ALA A 706 -10.01 7.77 -33.35
N ASP A 707 -9.07 8.47 -32.73
CA ASP A 707 -7.63 8.36 -32.72
C ASP A 707 -7.10 7.87 -31.35
N THR A 708 -7.90 7.21 -30.53
CA THR A 708 -7.45 6.62 -29.26
C THR A 708 -6.49 5.46 -29.51
N MET A 709 -5.36 5.45 -28.80
CA MET A 709 -4.36 4.38 -28.83
C MET A 709 -4.21 3.78 -27.43
N LEU A 710 -4.11 2.45 -27.34
CA LEU A 710 -3.72 1.77 -26.09
C LEU A 710 -2.20 1.75 -26.03
N VAL A 711 -1.57 2.17 -24.93
CA VAL A 711 -0.15 1.98 -24.64
C VAL A 711 0.02 1.03 -23.44
N PRO A 712 1.01 0.12 -23.45
CA PRO A 712 1.35 -0.69 -22.28
C PRO A 712 1.55 0.16 -21.02
N GLN A 713 1.18 -0.35 -19.84
CA GLN A 713 1.46 0.36 -18.60
C GLN A 713 2.97 0.60 -18.40
N ASP A 714 3.85 -0.31 -18.81
CA ASP A 714 5.30 -0.09 -18.81
C ASP A 714 5.75 1.07 -19.73
N ALA A 715 4.99 1.34 -20.77
CA ALA A 715 5.27 2.44 -21.69
C ALA A 715 4.71 3.75 -21.15
N ALA A 716 3.71 3.70 -20.26
CA ALA A 716 3.07 4.83 -19.60
C ALA A 716 3.59 5.11 -18.19
N THR A 717 4.34 4.18 -17.60
CA THR A 717 5.06 4.28 -16.33
C THR A 717 6.27 3.37 -16.47
N ASP A 718 7.50 3.90 -16.37
CA ASP A 718 8.68 3.04 -16.31
C ASP A 718 8.73 2.23 -15.00
N GLY A 719 7.83 2.49 -14.03
CA GLY A 719 7.66 1.76 -12.77
C GLY A 719 6.99 0.39 -12.90
N ARG A 720 7.78 -0.63 -13.27
CA ARG A 720 7.34 -2.00 -13.65
C ARG A 720 6.97 -2.98 -12.51
N ASP A 721 7.03 -2.58 -11.24
CA ASP A 721 7.04 -3.52 -10.11
C ASP A 721 5.83 -3.43 -9.16
N TYR A 722 5.71 -4.37 -8.24
CA TYR A 722 4.44 -4.89 -7.71
C TYR A 722 3.63 -4.02 -6.72
N TRP A 723 4.20 -3.04 -6.01
CA TRP A 723 3.60 -2.56 -4.76
C TRP A 723 2.29 -1.76 -4.93
N LEU A 724 2.23 -0.92 -5.96
CA LEU A 724 1.03 -0.20 -6.40
C LEU A 724 0.76 -0.44 -7.89
N SER A 725 1.36 -1.47 -8.50
CA SER A 725 1.04 -1.81 -9.88
C SER A 725 -0.23 -2.66 -9.96
N VAL A 726 -0.82 -2.63 -11.15
CA VAL A 726 -1.98 -3.43 -11.54
C VAL A 726 -1.77 -4.93 -11.34
N GLY A 727 -0.51 -5.38 -11.35
CA GLY A 727 -0.10 -6.78 -11.20
C GLY A 727 0.01 -7.24 -9.76
N ALA A 728 -0.33 -6.39 -8.78
CA ALA A 728 -0.41 -6.77 -7.38
C ALA A 728 -1.41 -7.91 -7.16
N PRO A 729 -1.13 -8.85 -6.24
CA PRO A 729 -2.01 -9.99 -5.96
C PRO A 729 -3.42 -9.55 -5.56
N LYS A 730 -4.43 -10.35 -5.93
CA LYS A 730 -5.85 -10.12 -5.67
C LYS A 730 -6.44 -11.27 -4.87
N CYS A 731 -7.43 -11.00 -4.02
CA CYS A 731 -8.28 -12.01 -3.41
C CYS A 731 -8.87 -12.93 -4.49
N ALA A 732 -9.28 -12.35 -5.63
CA ALA A 732 -9.78 -13.07 -6.81
C ALA A 732 -8.79 -14.09 -7.42
N ASP A 733 -7.50 -14.06 -7.05
CA ASP A 733 -6.53 -15.08 -7.45
C ASP A 733 -6.82 -16.43 -6.80
N CYS A 734 -7.31 -16.44 -5.56
CA CYS A 734 -7.50 -17.66 -4.77
C CYS A 734 -8.94 -17.88 -4.28
N HIS A 735 -9.76 -16.83 -4.23
CA HIS A 735 -11.13 -16.88 -3.73
C HIS A 735 -12.16 -16.80 -4.86
N THR A 736 -13.33 -17.42 -4.63
CA THR A 736 -14.48 -17.34 -5.53
C THR A 736 -15.31 -16.09 -5.24
N SER A 737 -15.94 -15.58 -6.29
CA SER A 737 -16.96 -14.54 -6.16
C SER A 737 -18.08 -14.98 -5.21
N PRO A 738 -18.63 -14.11 -4.34
CA PRO A 738 -18.40 -12.66 -4.22
C PRO A 738 -17.28 -12.23 -3.24
N PHE A 739 -16.40 -13.14 -2.81
CA PHE A 739 -15.34 -12.87 -1.81
C PHE A 739 -14.08 -12.30 -2.46
N VAL A 740 -14.27 -11.28 -3.30
CA VAL A 740 -13.27 -10.73 -4.21
C VAL A 740 -13.35 -9.21 -4.23
N GLU A 741 -12.33 -8.56 -4.79
CA GLU A 741 -12.30 -7.10 -4.87
C GLU A 741 -13.40 -6.52 -5.77
N GLY A 742 -13.62 -5.22 -5.62
CA GLY A 742 -14.48 -4.42 -6.49
C GLY A 742 -13.82 -4.16 -7.84
N LEU A 743 -14.58 -3.50 -8.72
CA LEU A 743 -14.08 -3.11 -10.04
C LEU A 743 -13.05 -1.98 -9.91
N GLY A 744 -11.97 -2.06 -10.67
CA GLY A 744 -11.01 -0.97 -10.83
C GLY A 744 -11.52 0.15 -11.74
N GLY A 745 -10.77 1.25 -11.82
CA GLY A 745 -11.12 2.46 -12.57
C GLY A 745 -10.86 3.74 -11.77
N VAL A 746 -11.48 4.86 -12.17
CA VAL A 746 -11.49 6.12 -11.42
C VAL A 746 -12.79 6.27 -10.61
N PRO A 747 -12.79 7.09 -9.55
CA PRO A 747 -14.03 7.52 -8.91
C PRO A 747 -14.93 8.30 -9.87
N THR A 748 -16.23 8.01 -9.88
CA THR A 748 -17.25 8.73 -10.68
C THR A 748 -17.26 10.23 -10.44
N ALA A 749 -17.10 10.71 -9.20
CA ALA A 749 -17.07 12.15 -8.93
C ALA A 749 -15.88 12.85 -9.59
N TYR A 750 -14.71 12.19 -9.59
CA TYR A 750 -13.55 12.71 -10.31
C TYR A 750 -13.79 12.69 -11.82
N ALA A 751 -14.47 11.65 -12.32
CA ALA A 751 -14.90 11.62 -13.72
C ALA A 751 -15.87 12.77 -14.09
N VAL A 752 -16.79 13.15 -13.20
CA VAL A 752 -17.68 14.31 -13.42
C VAL A 752 -16.89 15.62 -13.48
N GLN A 753 -15.90 15.79 -12.60
CA GLN A 753 -15.04 16.98 -12.58
C GLN A 753 -14.26 17.16 -13.89
N LEU A 754 -13.86 16.05 -14.51
CA LEU A 754 -13.22 16.03 -15.82
C LEU A 754 -14.23 16.19 -16.98
N GLY A 755 -15.52 16.31 -16.70
CA GLY A 755 -16.59 16.41 -17.69
C GLY A 755 -16.90 15.09 -18.39
N LEU A 756 -16.45 13.98 -17.83
CA LEU A 756 -16.50 12.67 -18.45
C LEU A 756 -17.79 11.92 -18.08
N ALA A 757 -18.26 12.05 -16.83
CA ALA A 757 -19.55 11.51 -16.38
C ALA A 757 -20.55 12.64 -16.07
N THR A 758 -21.82 12.29 -15.86
CA THR A 758 -22.81 13.28 -15.43
C THR A 758 -22.91 13.31 -13.91
N ALA A 759 -23.38 14.44 -13.34
CA ALA A 759 -23.64 14.53 -11.91
C ALA A 759 -24.62 13.45 -11.37
N ALA A 760 -25.44 12.85 -12.26
CA ALA A 760 -26.33 11.74 -11.89
C ALA A 760 -25.59 10.42 -11.65
N ASP A 761 -24.37 10.28 -12.17
CA ASP A 761 -23.53 9.08 -12.03
C ASP A 761 -22.68 9.11 -10.75
N GLU A 762 -22.53 10.27 -10.10
CA GLU A 762 -21.72 10.45 -8.89
C GLU A 762 -22.18 9.54 -7.75
N LYS A 763 -21.23 8.82 -7.17
CA LYS A 763 -21.43 8.03 -5.95
C LYS A 763 -20.43 8.46 -4.90
N GLU A 764 -20.91 8.84 -3.72
CA GLU A 764 -20.05 9.19 -2.57
C GLU A 764 -19.17 8.03 -2.10
N THR A 765 -19.58 6.79 -2.39
CA THR A 765 -18.89 5.57 -1.93
C THR A 765 -18.14 4.86 -3.04
N ASP A 766 -17.87 5.53 -4.17
CA ASP A 766 -17.23 4.89 -5.29
C ASP A 766 -15.79 4.43 -4.97
N THR A 767 -15.29 3.51 -5.78
CA THR A 767 -13.94 2.97 -5.69
C THR A 767 -13.20 3.27 -6.98
N GLY A 768 -11.97 3.76 -6.89
CA GLY A 768 -11.15 3.95 -8.06
C GLY A 768 -9.84 4.65 -7.72
N ALA A 769 -8.77 4.20 -8.33
CA ALA A 769 -7.44 4.78 -8.19
C ALA A 769 -6.67 4.54 -9.50
N PHE A 770 -7.15 5.09 -10.61
CA PHE A 770 -6.43 4.98 -11.87
C PHE A 770 -5.17 5.88 -11.83
N PRO A 771 -4.00 5.47 -12.39
CA PRO A 771 -3.73 4.25 -13.16
C PRO A 771 -3.37 3.01 -12.33
N ILE A 772 -3.35 3.09 -11.00
CA ILE A 772 -3.06 1.95 -10.09
C ILE A 772 -4.07 0.81 -10.29
N ASN A 773 -5.34 1.13 -10.50
CA ASN A 773 -6.42 0.18 -10.80
C ASN A 773 -6.94 0.39 -12.22
N GLN A 774 -6.96 -0.68 -13.01
CA GLN A 774 -7.47 -0.63 -14.37
C GLN A 774 -8.99 -0.84 -14.42
N PRO A 775 -9.67 -0.18 -15.36
CA PRO A 775 -11.08 -0.43 -15.66
C PRO A 775 -11.31 -1.87 -16.12
N ALA A 776 -12.51 -2.41 -15.87
CA ALA A 776 -12.87 -3.79 -16.21
C ALA A 776 -11.99 -4.89 -15.57
N LYS A 777 -11.18 -4.55 -14.56
CA LYS A 777 -10.33 -5.47 -13.82
C LYS A 777 -10.66 -5.46 -12.33
N TYR A 778 -10.20 -6.47 -11.60
CA TYR A 778 -10.24 -6.44 -10.14
C TYR A 778 -9.33 -5.31 -9.60
N SER A 779 -9.88 -4.48 -8.71
CA SER A 779 -9.15 -3.42 -8.02
C SER A 779 -8.13 -3.99 -7.01
N ASN A 780 -7.15 -3.20 -6.59
CA ASN A 780 -6.32 -3.54 -5.43
C ASN A 780 -7.17 -3.52 -4.15
N ASN A 781 -6.96 -4.50 -3.25
CA ASN A 781 -7.62 -4.57 -1.95
C ASN A 781 -7.58 -3.21 -1.21
N ARG A 782 -6.44 -2.50 -1.30
CA ARG A 782 -6.27 -1.19 -0.66
C ARG A 782 -7.32 -0.17 -1.08
N TYR A 783 -7.73 -0.22 -2.35
CA TYR A 783 -8.62 0.75 -2.98
C TYR A 783 -10.03 0.17 -3.22
N THR A 784 -10.38 -0.90 -2.53
CA THR A 784 -11.66 -1.58 -2.68
C THR A 784 -12.62 -1.31 -1.52
N LYS A 785 -13.92 -1.23 -1.84
CA LYS A 785 -15.03 -1.18 -0.90
C LYS A 785 -16.05 -2.28 -1.23
N GLY A 786 -16.69 -2.80 -0.19
CA GLY A 786 -17.72 -3.83 -0.27
C GLY A 786 -19.05 -3.36 0.31
N HIS A 787 -19.52 -4.07 1.34
CA HIS A 787 -20.81 -3.88 2.00
C HIS A 787 -21.10 -2.40 2.30
N GLN A 788 -22.07 -1.82 1.58
CA GLN A 788 -22.48 -0.40 1.69
C GLN A 788 -21.31 0.62 1.73
N GLY A 789 -20.22 0.39 0.99
CA GLY A 789 -19.12 1.35 0.89
C GLY A 789 -18.08 1.25 2.01
N ILE A 790 -18.18 0.25 2.89
CA ILE A 790 -17.11 -0.08 3.84
C ILE A 790 -15.91 -0.60 3.05
N THR A 791 -14.73 -0.06 3.33
CA THR A 791 -13.47 -0.51 2.74
C THR A 791 -13.20 -1.96 3.11
N CYS A 792 -12.59 -2.71 2.20
CA CYS A 792 -12.13 -4.06 2.53
C CYS A 792 -11.18 -4.02 3.72
N GLN A 793 -10.33 -2.99 3.85
CA GLN A 793 -9.47 -2.81 5.02
C GLN A 793 -10.23 -2.48 6.30
N GLY A 794 -11.32 -1.71 6.25
CA GLY A 794 -12.14 -1.44 7.43
C GLY A 794 -12.85 -2.68 7.97
N CYS A 795 -13.14 -3.66 7.11
CA CYS A 795 -13.84 -4.91 7.47
C CYS A 795 -12.88 -6.09 7.71
N HIS A 796 -11.82 -6.19 6.90
CA HIS A 796 -10.84 -7.27 6.91
C HIS A 796 -9.50 -6.93 7.55
N GLU A 797 -9.30 -5.66 7.91
CA GLU A 797 -8.06 -5.10 8.44
C GLU A 797 -6.94 -5.02 7.38
N SER A 798 -5.68 -5.02 7.81
CA SER A 798 -4.51 -4.58 7.04
C SER A 798 -4.35 -5.17 5.62
N ILE A 799 -3.73 -4.39 4.72
CA ILE A 799 -3.40 -4.75 3.32
C ILE A 799 -2.71 -6.11 3.10
N HIS A 800 -1.89 -6.55 4.06
CA HIS A 800 -1.17 -7.83 4.06
C HIS A 800 -1.29 -8.52 5.43
N GLY A 801 -2.39 -8.25 6.12
CA GLY A 801 -2.66 -8.66 7.49
C GLY A 801 -4.15 -8.79 7.66
N LEU A 802 -4.79 -9.56 6.77
CA LEU A 802 -6.22 -9.84 6.92
C LEU A 802 -6.36 -10.60 8.24
N TYR A 803 -7.11 -10.06 9.20
CA TYR A 803 -7.37 -10.64 10.52
C TYR A 803 -6.14 -11.10 11.34
N PRO A 804 -5.81 -10.43 12.44
CA PRO A 804 -4.75 -10.85 13.32
C PRO A 804 -5.17 -12.10 14.08
N VAL A 805 -4.29 -13.09 14.13
CA VAL A 805 -4.60 -14.40 14.72
C VAL A 805 -3.71 -14.80 15.90
N THR A 806 -2.91 -13.87 16.43
CA THR A 806 -2.03 -14.12 17.59
C THR A 806 -2.57 -13.50 18.88
N PRO A 807 -3.05 -14.29 19.86
CA PRO A 807 -3.55 -13.76 21.14
C PRO A 807 -2.46 -13.17 22.07
N PRO A 808 -2.80 -12.18 22.93
CA PRO A 808 -1.94 -11.62 23.96
C PRO A 808 -1.41 -12.71 24.88
N GLY A 809 -0.11 -12.65 25.17
CA GLY A 809 0.55 -13.64 26.01
C GLY A 809 0.74 -15.00 25.34
N TYR A 810 0.52 -15.12 24.03
CA TYR A 810 0.93 -16.31 23.26
C TYR A 810 2.45 -16.41 23.21
N VAL A 811 3.06 -17.02 24.22
CA VAL A 811 4.53 -17.16 24.33
C VAL A 811 5.06 -18.34 23.52
N ALA A 812 4.72 -18.40 22.23
CA ALA A 812 5.39 -19.28 21.28
C ALA A 812 6.33 -18.46 20.39
N ALA A 813 7.26 -19.12 19.71
CA ALA A 813 8.21 -18.45 18.82
C ALA A 813 7.55 -17.59 17.71
N ARG A 814 6.23 -17.68 17.50
CA ARG A 814 5.47 -17.01 16.44
C ARG A 814 4.52 -15.90 16.93
N ALA A 815 4.64 -15.38 18.16
CA ALA A 815 3.87 -14.19 18.54
C ALA A 815 4.46 -12.91 17.95
N ILE A 816 3.71 -12.16 17.13
CA ILE A 816 4.31 -11.18 16.20
C ILE A 816 3.91 -9.75 16.52
N ASP A 817 2.62 -9.54 16.75
CA ASP A 817 2.01 -8.27 17.09
C ASP A 817 0.72 -8.54 17.87
N GLU A 818 0.72 -8.21 19.16
CA GLU A 818 -0.45 -8.34 20.03
C GLU A 818 -1.45 -7.20 19.80
N THR A 819 -1.00 -6.07 19.24
CA THR A 819 -1.85 -4.87 19.05
C THR A 819 -2.84 -5.07 17.93
N SER A 820 -2.46 -5.69 16.82
CA SER A 820 -3.45 -6.04 15.79
C SER A 820 -4.52 -6.96 16.39
N TRP A 821 -4.14 -7.94 17.21
CA TRP A 821 -5.13 -8.78 17.89
C TRP A 821 -6.04 -7.98 18.83
N GLU A 822 -5.49 -7.08 19.67
CA GLU A 822 -6.31 -6.18 20.49
C GLU A 822 -7.28 -5.32 19.64
N GLN A 823 -6.84 -4.86 18.45
CA GLN A 823 -7.67 -4.09 17.52
C GLN A 823 -8.90 -4.90 17.11
N ALA A 824 -8.73 -6.17 16.71
CA ALA A 824 -9.86 -7.01 16.29
C ALA A 824 -10.90 -7.20 17.40
N ALA A 825 -10.47 -7.32 18.68
CA ALA A 825 -11.38 -7.39 19.82
C ALA A 825 -12.26 -6.14 20.00
N MET A 826 -11.80 -4.97 19.56
CA MET A 826 -12.58 -3.73 19.65
C MET A 826 -13.69 -3.63 18.60
N LEU A 827 -13.50 -4.30 17.46
CA LEU A 827 -14.40 -4.17 16.33
C LEU A 827 -15.62 -5.07 16.45
N ASN A 828 -15.47 -6.20 17.12
CA ASN A 828 -16.57 -7.12 17.39
C ASN A 828 -17.16 -6.87 18.78
N ASN A 829 -18.49 -6.75 18.85
CA ASN A 829 -19.19 -6.48 20.11
C ASN A 829 -19.09 -7.60 21.15
N ASP A 830 -18.66 -8.79 20.74
CA ASP A 830 -18.39 -9.96 21.57
C ASP A 830 -16.89 -10.18 21.83
N SER A 831 -16.05 -9.22 21.42
CA SER A 831 -14.60 -9.24 21.54
C SER A 831 -13.90 -10.43 20.86
N THR A 832 -14.59 -11.10 19.92
CA THR A 832 -13.96 -12.13 19.10
C THR A 832 -13.09 -11.53 18.01
N HIS A 833 -12.08 -12.28 17.58
CA HIS A 833 -11.09 -11.87 16.59
C HIS A 833 -11.47 -12.41 15.20
N GLY A 834 -11.21 -11.62 14.16
CA GLY A 834 -11.59 -11.94 12.79
C GLY A 834 -12.51 -10.88 12.15
N PRO A 835 -13.20 -11.23 11.05
CA PRO A 835 -14.11 -10.33 10.34
C PRO A 835 -15.03 -9.54 11.25
N VAL A 836 -15.21 -8.25 10.93
CA VAL A 836 -16.23 -7.42 11.57
C VAL A 836 -17.59 -8.10 11.39
N LYS A 837 -18.24 -8.46 12.50
CA LYS A 837 -19.53 -9.15 12.51
C LYS A 837 -20.67 -8.17 12.29
N CYS A 838 -21.83 -8.70 11.84
CA CYS A 838 -23.03 -7.88 11.69
C CYS A 838 -23.41 -7.14 12.99
N ALA A 839 -23.17 -7.75 14.15
CA ALA A 839 -23.53 -7.21 15.46
C ALA A 839 -22.73 -5.96 15.87
N SER A 840 -21.62 -5.67 15.18
CA SER A 840 -20.83 -4.45 15.39
C SER A 840 -21.57 -3.20 14.90
N CYS A 841 -22.43 -3.34 13.89
CA CYS A 841 -23.17 -2.22 13.31
C CYS A 841 -24.68 -2.36 13.50
N HIS A 842 -25.20 -3.59 13.52
CA HIS A 842 -26.63 -3.90 13.50
C HIS A 842 -27.11 -4.55 14.79
N GLU A 843 -28.41 -4.43 15.05
CA GLU A 843 -29.08 -5.35 15.96
C GLU A 843 -29.16 -6.75 15.34
N THR A 844 -28.73 -7.76 16.07
CA THR A 844 -28.71 -9.15 15.59
C THR A 844 -29.65 -10.07 16.35
N ASN A 845 -30.10 -11.13 15.67
CA ASN A 845 -30.81 -12.24 16.28
C ASN A 845 -29.83 -13.23 16.95
N THR A 846 -30.36 -14.32 17.50
CA THR A 846 -29.55 -15.37 18.16
C THR A 846 -28.54 -16.06 17.25
N ASN A 847 -28.70 -15.95 15.92
CA ASN A 847 -27.78 -16.51 14.93
C ASN A 847 -26.67 -15.52 14.54
N GLY A 848 -26.59 -14.34 15.18
CA GLY A 848 -25.63 -13.29 14.85
C GLY A 848 -25.95 -12.52 13.57
N THR A 849 -27.15 -12.69 13.01
CA THR A 849 -27.58 -12.06 11.74
C THR A 849 -28.54 -10.90 12.00
N VAL A 850 -28.65 -9.95 11.06
CA VAL A 850 -29.44 -8.71 11.22
C VAL A 850 -30.92 -8.98 11.51
N LYS A 851 -31.52 -8.29 12.49
CA LYS A 851 -32.95 -8.42 12.79
C LYS A 851 -33.84 -7.80 11.71
N GLY A 852 -35.00 -8.45 11.49
CA GLY A 852 -36.06 -7.95 10.61
C GLY A 852 -35.77 -8.14 9.13
N THR A 853 -34.74 -8.91 8.76
CA THR A 853 -34.39 -9.25 7.37
C THR A 853 -34.89 -10.63 6.95
N ASP A 854 -35.88 -11.19 7.66
CA ASP A 854 -36.38 -12.57 7.47
C ASP A 854 -36.93 -12.89 6.08
N ARG A 855 -37.19 -11.86 5.26
CA ARG A 855 -37.67 -12.01 3.88
C ARG A 855 -36.55 -11.98 2.84
N ILE A 856 -35.35 -11.55 3.22
CA ILE A 856 -34.18 -11.49 2.33
C ILE A 856 -33.58 -12.90 2.24
N ARG A 857 -33.36 -13.36 1.02
CA ARG A 857 -32.77 -14.68 0.74
C ARG A 857 -31.54 -14.54 -0.12
N TYR A 858 -30.54 -15.38 0.14
CA TYR A 858 -29.35 -15.55 -0.66
C TYR A 858 -29.25 -17.01 -1.07
N ASN A 859 -29.18 -17.27 -2.38
CA ASN A 859 -29.22 -18.63 -2.96
C ASN A 859 -30.38 -19.50 -2.41
N GLY A 860 -31.56 -18.88 -2.23
CA GLY A 860 -32.77 -19.54 -1.71
C GLY A 860 -32.80 -19.74 -0.19
N VAL A 861 -31.70 -19.46 0.52
CA VAL A 861 -31.60 -19.56 1.98
C VAL A 861 -31.87 -18.20 2.62
N SER A 862 -32.65 -18.17 3.70
CA SER A 862 -32.84 -16.93 4.46
C SER A 862 -31.50 -16.42 5.00
N ILE A 863 -31.22 -15.12 4.83
CA ILE A 863 -30.00 -14.54 5.42
C ILE A 863 -30.05 -14.53 6.95
N THR A 864 -31.22 -14.73 7.56
CA THR A 864 -31.36 -14.84 9.02
C THR A 864 -31.06 -16.24 9.57
N ALA A 865 -30.82 -17.21 8.68
CA ALA A 865 -30.64 -18.62 9.06
C ALA A 865 -29.28 -18.88 9.74
N ASN A 866 -28.20 -18.26 9.25
CA ASN A 866 -26.86 -18.39 9.79
C ASN A 866 -25.94 -17.25 9.31
N LEU A 867 -24.91 -16.96 10.10
CA LEU A 867 -23.95 -15.89 9.83
C LEU A 867 -23.21 -16.04 8.49
N PRO A 868 -22.69 -17.23 8.08
CA PRO A 868 -22.03 -17.37 6.78
C PRO A 868 -22.91 -16.96 5.59
N THR A 869 -24.19 -17.33 5.60
CA THR A 869 -25.14 -16.94 4.54
C THR A 869 -25.35 -15.43 4.52
N ALA A 870 -25.47 -14.80 5.70
CA ALA A 870 -25.61 -13.35 5.81
C ALA A 870 -24.37 -12.61 5.30
N VAL A 871 -23.17 -13.11 5.63
CA VAL A 871 -21.89 -12.55 5.18
C VAL A 871 -21.74 -12.70 3.67
N ALA A 872 -22.05 -13.87 3.10
CA ALA A 872 -22.02 -14.06 1.65
C ALA A 872 -22.96 -13.09 0.92
N TRP A 873 -24.16 -12.87 1.47
CA TRP A 873 -25.08 -11.85 0.96
C TRP A 873 -24.50 -10.43 1.10
N ALA A 874 -23.89 -10.11 2.24
CA ALA A 874 -23.30 -8.79 2.50
C ALA A 874 -22.23 -8.39 1.47
N HIS A 875 -21.45 -9.36 0.98
CA HIS A 875 -20.46 -9.15 -0.10
C HIS A 875 -21.11 -8.81 -1.45
N THR A 876 -22.39 -9.17 -1.66
CA THR A 876 -23.15 -8.77 -2.85
C THR A 876 -23.94 -7.47 -2.66
N TYR A 877 -24.19 -7.08 -1.40
CA TYR A 877 -24.94 -5.88 -1.02
C TYR A 877 -24.04 -4.64 -0.95
N THR A 878 -23.52 -4.21 -2.10
CA THR A 878 -22.73 -2.97 -2.24
C THR A 878 -23.62 -1.72 -2.26
N ALA A 879 -23.02 -0.53 -2.19
CA ALA A 879 -23.78 0.74 -2.19
C ALA A 879 -24.73 0.88 -3.39
N GLY A 880 -24.32 0.39 -4.57
CA GLY A 880 -25.11 0.41 -5.81
C GLY A 880 -26.10 -0.76 -5.99
N SER A 881 -26.19 -1.69 -5.03
CA SER A 881 -27.13 -2.82 -5.12
C SER A 881 -28.60 -2.37 -5.03
N SER A 882 -29.49 -3.14 -5.70
CA SER A 882 -30.93 -2.90 -5.74
C SER A 882 -31.51 -2.70 -4.34
N LYS A 883 -32.25 -1.60 -4.21
CA LYS A 883 -32.95 -1.27 -2.97
C LYS A 883 -34.24 -2.07 -2.82
N LEU A 884 -34.82 -2.50 -3.95
CA LEU A 884 -36.00 -3.36 -4.01
C LEU A 884 -35.72 -4.74 -3.45
N ASP A 885 -34.58 -5.34 -3.78
CA ASP A 885 -34.20 -6.70 -3.37
C ASP A 885 -33.55 -6.77 -1.97
N SER A 886 -33.53 -5.64 -1.25
CA SER A 886 -32.89 -5.53 0.06
C SER A 886 -33.80 -4.82 1.06
N THR A 887 -33.77 -3.49 1.04
CA THR A 887 -34.45 -2.62 2.00
C THR A 887 -35.97 -2.80 1.95
N CYS A 888 -36.56 -2.82 0.76
CA CYS A 888 -38.01 -2.92 0.61
C CYS A 888 -38.54 -4.26 1.16
N LEU A 889 -37.80 -5.35 0.93
CA LEU A 889 -38.14 -6.68 1.44
C LEU A 889 -38.09 -6.76 2.98
N ARG A 890 -37.35 -5.87 3.65
CA ARG A 890 -37.36 -5.76 5.12
C ARG A 890 -38.77 -5.44 5.65
N CYS A 891 -39.54 -4.64 4.93
CA CYS A 891 -40.85 -4.16 5.39
C CYS A 891 -42.01 -5.03 4.91
N HIS A 892 -42.01 -5.44 3.64
CA HIS A 892 -43.10 -6.20 3.02
C HIS A 892 -42.57 -7.26 2.04
N SER A 893 -43.48 -8.05 1.45
CA SER A 893 -43.14 -8.93 0.32
C SER A 893 -42.68 -8.11 -0.88
N ASP A 894 -42.19 -8.77 -1.93
CA ASP A 894 -41.93 -8.09 -3.19
C ASP A 894 -43.20 -7.41 -3.71
N LYS A 895 -43.07 -6.10 -3.95
CA LYS A 895 -44.13 -5.19 -4.36
C LYS A 895 -43.68 -4.33 -5.54
N ARG A 896 -42.62 -4.72 -6.26
CA ARG A 896 -42.01 -3.90 -7.32
C ARG A 896 -43.00 -3.44 -8.39
N SER A 897 -44.04 -4.23 -8.68
CA SER A 897 -45.09 -3.88 -9.64
C SER A 897 -46.12 -2.88 -9.12
N GLU A 898 -46.10 -2.58 -7.82
CA GLU A 898 -47.03 -1.68 -7.14
C GLU A 898 -46.33 -0.36 -6.74
N VAL A 899 -45.02 -0.21 -6.98
CA VAL A 899 -44.27 1.00 -6.65
C VAL A 899 -44.49 2.07 -7.72
N ASP A 900 -44.95 3.24 -7.29
CA ASP A 900 -45.05 4.45 -8.12
C ASP A 900 -44.53 5.69 -7.37
N CYS A 901 -44.52 6.84 -8.04
CA CYS A 901 -44.04 8.10 -7.47
C CYS A 901 -44.85 8.55 -6.23
N ALA A 902 -46.15 8.24 -6.17
CA ALA A 902 -47.00 8.61 -5.04
C ALA A 902 -46.67 7.76 -3.82
N GLU A 903 -46.42 6.47 -4.01
CA GLU A 903 -45.96 5.56 -2.96
C GLU A 903 -44.57 5.95 -2.45
N LEU A 904 -43.60 6.22 -3.35
CA LEU A 904 -42.27 6.69 -2.93
C LEU A 904 -42.34 7.99 -2.13
N SER A 905 -43.13 8.98 -2.58
CA SER A 905 -43.39 10.22 -1.85
C SER A 905 -44.04 9.98 -0.48
N THR A 906 -44.97 9.01 -0.42
CA THR A 906 -45.65 8.62 0.84
C THR A 906 -44.66 7.96 1.80
N HIS A 907 -43.76 7.13 1.30
CA HIS A 907 -42.73 6.50 2.11
C HIS A 907 -41.71 7.54 2.62
N MET A 908 -41.27 8.48 1.78
CA MET A 908 -40.39 9.57 2.18
C MET A 908 -41.02 10.49 3.22
N SER A 909 -42.25 10.96 2.99
CA SER A 909 -42.95 11.87 3.91
C SER A 909 -43.25 11.25 5.28
N ARG A 910 -43.31 9.92 5.34
CA ARG A 910 -43.45 9.14 6.59
C ARG A 910 -42.11 8.73 7.20
N GLY A 911 -40.99 9.19 6.64
CA GLY A 911 -39.63 8.86 7.12
C GLY A 911 -39.27 7.37 6.98
N ARG A 912 -39.95 6.62 6.10
CA ARG A 912 -39.71 5.18 5.93
C ARG A 912 -38.52 4.88 5.02
N ILE A 913 -38.24 5.79 4.08
CA ILE A 913 -37.09 5.79 3.19
C ILE A 913 -36.58 7.23 3.06
N GLU A 914 -35.29 7.39 2.82
CA GLU A 914 -34.69 8.71 2.56
C GLU A 914 -34.80 9.10 1.08
N LEU A 915 -34.50 10.36 0.75
CA LEU A 915 -34.55 10.87 -0.63
C LEU A 915 -33.67 10.05 -1.58
N ARG A 916 -32.41 9.78 -1.21
CA ARG A 916 -31.48 9.00 -2.05
C ARG A 916 -32.00 7.59 -2.32
N HIS A 917 -32.70 7.00 -1.35
CA HIS A 917 -33.32 5.70 -1.51
C HIS A 917 -34.45 5.75 -2.54
N ALA A 918 -35.30 6.77 -2.47
CA ALA A 918 -36.37 6.96 -3.44
C ALA A 918 -35.82 7.25 -4.84
N GLN A 919 -34.77 8.07 -4.97
CA GLN A 919 -34.08 8.33 -6.23
C GLN A 919 -33.48 7.05 -6.82
N ALA A 920 -32.86 6.20 -6.01
CA ALA A 920 -32.33 4.92 -6.46
C ALA A 920 -33.45 3.98 -6.97
N VAL A 921 -34.60 3.91 -6.28
CA VAL A 921 -35.74 3.09 -6.71
C VAL A 921 -36.43 3.67 -7.95
N ASP A 922 -36.56 4.99 -8.04
CA ASP A 922 -37.08 5.71 -9.22
C ASP A 922 -36.22 5.41 -10.45
N ALA A 923 -34.89 5.52 -10.32
CA ALA A 923 -33.95 5.18 -11.38
C ALA A 923 -34.01 3.70 -11.76
N GLU A 924 -34.06 2.79 -10.77
CA GLU A 924 -34.11 1.34 -10.99
C GLU A 924 -35.38 0.90 -11.73
N LEU A 925 -36.54 1.51 -11.42
CA LEU A 925 -37.83 1.19 -12.03
C LEU A 925 -38.19 2.07 -13.23
N GLY A 926 -37.44 3.14 -13.48
CA GLY A 926 -37.71 4.10 -14.55
C GLY A 926 -39.04 4.84 -14.38
N LEU A 927 -39.39 5.23 -13.14
CA LEU A 927 -40.70 5.85 -12.86
C LEU A 927 -40.78 7.30 -13.33
N GLY A 928 -39.63 7.99 -13.40
CA GLY A 928 -39.53 9.38 -13.86
C GLY A 928 -40.12 10.37 -12.86
N CYS A 929 -39.96 10.10 -11.55
CA CYS A 929 -40.56 10.90 -10.50
C CYS A 929 -39.90 12.27 -10.30
N GLY A 930 -38.60 12.38 -10.63
CA GLY A 930 -37.86 13.66 -10.59
C GLY A 930 -37.60 14.18 -9.18
N PHE A 931 -37.30 13.26 -8.25
CA PHE A 931 -37.02 13.55 -6.83
C PHE A 931 -35.69 14.26 -6.57
#